data_AF-A0A2U9BQW7-F1
#
_entry.id   AF-A0A2U9BQW7-F1
#
_cell.length_a   1.000
_cell.length_b   1.000
_cell.length_c   1.000
_cell.angle_alpha   90.00
_cell.angle_beta   90.00
_cell.angle_gamma   90.00
#
_symmetry.space_group_name_H-M   'P 1'
#
loop_
_entity.id
_entity.type
_entity.pdbx_description
1 polymer ?
#
loop_
_entity_poly.entity_id
_entity_poly.type
_entity_poly.pdbx_seq_one_letter_code
_entity_poly.pdbx_strand_id
1 'polypeptide(L)'
;MSYSSDIYTSSSYRKVFGDAPRSGRVGLGGSSSPSRLHTAGYRSSHRTYGSPSAVSSATYRRTAAPGRVFSSMPDSMMDLTQSTAVTNELKIVRTNEKEQLQGLNDRFVSFIEKVHNLEQQNKVLEAEVTLLRQRHNEPSRLHELYEQEIRELRARVEELTHEKSQMHLDCVQMSEALERVREKLDEETRLREEAENTLRGYRKDVDDATLARLELEKKVESLLDEIAFLRKVHEEELQELQASLQTSQMSVEMDMSKPDLAAALKDIRAQYENLSARNQAQAEDWYRSKFATVTESAARNQDAIKHSKEELSEYRRQVQARTLEIESLRGHNEALERQIAEMEDRHSNEVGDMQDTIQELEAALRSTKGEMSRHLREYQDLLNVKMALDIEIAAYRKLLEGEECRLSSVGGAMAQSGYPGYSYMSARTYTLGSYRNCQAMTELRHRGASDTDPALQQPPSEDKGSDSELKVEKDGVSDTESKVDSGVPEVPVPPDDTPEVLNKALSGLSSRWKNWWVRGILTLAMISFFFFIIYLGPMVLMMIVLCVQIKCFQEIITIGYSVYHSYHLPWFRTLSWYFLLCVNYFFYGETVTDYFFSLVQREEPLRILSKYHRFISFALYLTGFCMFVLSLVKKHYRLQFYMFGWTHVTLLIVVTQSHLIIHNLFEGMIWFIVPISCVICNDIMAYMFGFFFGRTPLIKLSPKKTWEGFIGGLFATIVFGIMLSYVMAGWRYFVCPVEFNNDSNSFQVDCEPSDLFQLQDYALPSILESVTGWTTVRLYPFQIHSIALSSFASIVGPFGGFFASGFKRAFKIKDFANTIPGHGGIMDRFDCQYLMATFVNVYIASFIRGPNPSKVIQQLLALRVDQQLHIFNSLKTHLTEKGLLPLLQEGAA
;
A
#
# COMPACT_ATOMS: atom_id res chain seq x y z
N MET A 1 14.25 54.28 -27.08
CA MET A 1 12.90 54.39 -26.49
C MET A 1 12.22 53.05 -26.67
N SER A 2 11.78 52.42 -25.58
CA SER A 2 10.93 51.22 -25.60
C SER A 2 9.46 51.63 -25.68
N TYR A 3 8.62 50.75 -26.22
CA TYR A 3 7.16 50.88 -26.18
C TYR A 3 6.54 49.60 -25.63
N SER A 4 5.75 49.74 -24.57
CA SER A 4 4.87 48.69 -24.04
C SER A 4 3.51 48.75 -24.73
N SER A 5 2.76 47.65 -24.70
CA SER A 5 1.31 47.68 -24.99
C SER A 5 0.58 46.49 -24.37
N ASP A 6 -0.03 46.71 -23.21
CA ASP A 6 -1.02 45.81 -22.61
C ASP A 6 -2.39 45.95 -23.30
N ILE A 7 -3.07 44.84 -23.60
CA ILE A 7 -4.47 44.80 -24.05
C ILE A 7 -5.14 43.49 -23.56
N TYR A 8 -6.42 43.39 -23.16
CA TYR A 8 -7.34 44.26 -22.38
C TYR A 8 -8.72 43.54 -22.28
N THR A 9 -9.45 43.63 -21.14
CA THR A 9 -10.94 43.67 -20.96
C THR A 9 -11.28 43.47 -19.46
N SER A 10 -11.96 44.38 -18.75
CA SER A 10 -13.40 44.81 -18.80
C SER A 10 -14.33 43.80 -18.07
N SER A 11 -15.30 44.17 -17.21
CA SER A 11 -16.06 45.43 -17.11
C SER A 11 -16.45 45.88 -15.66
N SER A 12 -17.32 46.90 -15.55
CA SER A 12 -17.52 47.81 -14.39
C SER A 12 -18.76 47.53 -13.49
N TYR A 13 -18.78 48.04 -12.23
CA TYR A 13 -19.50 49.29 -11.83
C TYR A 13 -20.03 49.38 -10.35
N ARG A 14 -19.60 50.44 -9.64
CA ARG A 14 -20.29 51.27 -8.59
C ARG A 14 -20.71 50.73 -7.18
N LYS A 15 -19.93 51.20 -6.17
CA LYS A 15 -20.27 51.79 -4.83
C LYS A 15 -21.54 51.39 -4.04
N VAL A 16 -21.35 51.22 -2.72
CA VAL A 16 -21.81 52.17 -1.66
C VAL A 16 -20.67 52.37 -0.61
N PHE A 17 -20.65 53.49 0.12
CA PHE A 17 -19.70 53.88 1.18
C PHE A 17 -20.08 53.28 2.56
N GLY A 18 -19.25 53.29 3.62
CA GLY A 18 -17.85 53.71 3.74
C GLY A 18 -17.44 54.10 5.18
N ASP A 19 -16.14 54.36 5.38
CA ASP A 19 -15.45 55.06 6.48
C ASP A 19 -15.52 54.56 7.95
N ALA A 20 -14.47 54.92 8.70
CA ALA A 20 -14.22 54.59 10.12
C ALA A 20 -14.39 55.87 11.01
N PRO A 21 -14.17 55.87 12.35
CA PRO A 21 -12.85 55.61 12.96
C PRO A 21 -12.84 54.96 14.37
N ARG A 22 -11.63 54.79 14.91
CA ARG A 22 -11.29 54.29 16.25
C ARG A 22 -11.62 55.25 17.40
N SER A 23 -11.79 54.70 18.60
CA SER A 23 -11.30 55.29 19.87
C SER A 23 -11.07 54.17 20.92
N GLY A 24 -9.99 54.13 21.71
CA GLY A 24 -8.72 54.89 21.61
C GLY A 24 -7.89 54.91 22.91
N ARG A 25 -6.57 54.57 22.81
CA ARG A 25 -5.49 54.82 23.81
C ARG A 25 -5.58 54.05 25.16
N VAL A 26 -4.53 53.85 25.99
CA VAL A 26 -3.04 53.92 25.90
C VAL A 26 -2.40 53.12 27.06
N GLY A 27 -1.15 52.65 26.92
CA GLY A 27 -0.29 52.10 28.00
C GLY A 27 0.23 50.70 27.65
N LEU A 28 1.52 50.49 27.30
CA LEU A 28 2.77 50.58 28.07
C LEU A 28 2.84 49.68 29.31
N GLY A 29 3.91 48.88 29.38
CA GLY A 29 4.24 47.97 30.48
C GLY A 29 4.33 46.52 30.01
N GLY A 30 5.55 46.01 29.80
CA GLY A 30 5.77 44.60 29.44
C GLY A 30 6.07 43.73 30.66
N SER A 31 5.81 42.43 30.56
CA SER A 31 6.19 41.44 31.57
C SER A 31 6.60 40.11 30.95
N SER A 32 7.86 39.76 31.12
CA SER A 32 8.35 38.38 31.00
C SER A 32 8.05 37.63 32.29
N SER A 33 7.27 36.54 32.22
CA SER A 33 7.09 35.49 33.25
C SER A 33 6.60 35.90 34.65
N PRO A 34 5.80 35.05 35.28
CA PRO A 34 6.27 34.56 36.58
C PRO A 34 6.00 33.06 36.81
N SER A 35 7.01 32.36 37.32
CA SER A 35 6.87 31.05 37.94
C SER A 35 6.66 31.17 39.46
N ARG A 36 5.71 30.38 40.00
CA ARG A 36 5.68 29.83 41.38
C ARG A 36 5.88 30.77 42.58
N LEU A 37 4.90 30.81 43.48
CA LEU A 37 5.14 31.05 44.91
C LEU A 37 4.23 30.18 45.81
N HIS A 38 4.78 29.89 46.99
CA HIS A 38 4.32 29.18 48.20
C HIS A 38 2.79 29.11 48.47
N THR A 39 2.20 28.06 49.07
CA THR A 39 2.60 27.08 50.12
C THR A 39 2.37 27.53 51.58
N ALA A 40 1.13 27.38 52.03
CA ALA A 40 0.65 27.09 53.41
C ALA A 40 -0.80 26.53 53.24
N GLY A 41 -1.40 25.61 54.00
CA GLY A 41 -1.24 25.20 55.40
C GLY A 41 -2.54 25.55 56.16
N TYR A 42 -3.24 24.68 56.92
CA TYR A 42 -2.97 23.31 57.38
C TYR A 42 -4.29 22.56 57.75
N ARG A 43 -4.24 21.21 57.74
CA ARG A 43 -5.12 20.15 58.36
C ARG A 43 -6.34 20.57 59.23
N SER A 44 -7.46 19.82 59.22
CA SER A 44 -7.59 18.42 59.72
C SER A 44 -8.82 17.70 59.13
N SER A 45 -8.86 16.38 58.82
CA SER A 45 -8.65 15.10 59.58
C SER A 45 -9.96 14.48 60.10
N HIS A 46 -10.05 13.14 60.06
CA HIS A 46 -11.29 12.35 60.18
C HIS A 46 -11.33 11.46 61.44
N ARG A 47 -12.49 10.81 61.70
CA ARG A 47 -12.85 9.93 62.87
C ARG A 47 -13.19 10.71 64.16
N THR A 48 -14.08 10.25 65.05
CA THR A 48 -14.48 8.84 65.36
C THR A 48 -15.91 8.73 65.95
N TYR A 49 -16.48 7.51 65.94
CA TYR A 49 -17.61 6.98 66.76
C TYR A 49 -19.07 7.46 66.54
N GLY A 50 -19.99 6.47 66.55
CA GLY A 50 -21.13 6.51 67.48
C GLY A 50 -22.56 6.64 66.92
N SER A 51 -23.29 5.53 66.81
CA SER A 51 -24.76 5.45 66.87
C SER A 51 -25.26 5.50 68.34
N PRO A 52 -26.58 5.48 68.72
CA PRO A 52 -27.78 5.23 67.90
C PRO A 52 -29.09 6.02 68.26
N SER A 53 -30.18 5.69 67.54
CA SER A 53 -31.60 5.63 67.94
C SER A 53 -32.41 6.87 68.44
N ALA A 54 -33.33 7.29 67.56
CA ALA A 54 -34.77 7.64 67.74
C ALA A 54 -35.42 7.81 69.14
N VAL A 55 -36.39 8.73 69.25
CA VAL A 55 -37.86 8.47 69.47
C VAL A 55 -38.70 9.77 69.70
N SER A 56 -39.91 9.81 69.13
CA SER A 56 -41.12 10.63 69.43
C SER A 56 -41.11 12.18 69.56
N SER A 57 -41.94 12.82 68.71
CA SER A 57 -43.03 13.76 69.11
C SER A 57 -43.98 13.94 67.90
N ALA A 58 -45.28 13.62 67.95
CA ALA A 58 -46.39 14.13 68.77
C ALA A 58 -47.01 15.44 68.23
N THR A 59 -48.25 15.37 67.70
CA THR A 59 -49.07 16.55 67.35
C THR A 59 -50.55 16.29 67.63
N TYR A 60 -51.22 17.31 68.16
CA TYR A 60 -52.56 17.28 68.74
C TYR A 60 -53.71 17.06 67.74
N ARG A 61 -54.80 16.47 68.25
CA ARG A 61 -56.17 16.95 67.99
C ARG A 61 -56.84 17.32 69.33
N ARG A 62 -57.75 18.30 69.32
CA ARG A 62 -58.59 18.69 70.47
C ARG A 62 -60.04 18.29 70.23
N THR A 63 -60.69 17.81 71.27
CA THR A 63 -62.15 17.83 71.46
C THR A 63 -62.45 18.40 72.84
N ALA A 64 -63.61 19.04 73.01
CA ALA A 64 -63.95 19.78 74.23
C ALA A 64 -64.85 18.98 75.19
N ALA A 65 -64.80 19.37 76.47
CA ALA A 65 -65.70 19.00 77.58
C ALA A 65 -66.23 20.33 78.20
N PRO A 66 -67.06 20.37 79.28
CA PRO A 66 -67.65 19.30 80.13
C PRO A 66 -69.20 19.39 80.26
N GLY A 67 -69.94 18.60 81.05
CA GLY A 67 -69.66 17.40 81.87
C GLY A 67 -70.53 17.32 83.16
N ARG A 68 -70.26 16.33 84.05
CA ARG A 68 -70.76 16.16 85.47
C ARG A 68 -72.21 15.61 85.65
N VAL A 69 -72.60 14.84 86.69
CA VAL A 69 -71.91 14.23 87.87
C VAL A 69 -72.76 13.09 88.54
N PHE A 70 -72.12 12.01 89.07
CA PHE A 70 -72.51 11.02 90.13
C PHE A 70 -73.82 10.18 89.99
N SER A 71 -73.85 8.83 90.17
CA SER A 71 -73.71 7.95 91.38
C SER A 71 -75.01 7.90 92.24
N SER A 72 -75.54 6.77 92.77
CA SER A 72 -74.94 5.48 93.23
C SER A 72 -75.78 4.19 92.95
N MET A 73 -75.59 3.11 93.75
CA MET A 73 -76.11 1.72 93.59
C MET A 73 -77.38 1.40 94.48
N PRO A 74 -77.84 0.15 94.78
CA PRO A 74 -78.97 -0.49 94.06
C PRO A 74 -80.04 -1.25 94.94
N ASP A 75 -80.98 -1.94 94.26
CA ASP A 75 -81.60 -3.27 94.58
C ASP A 75 -83.02 -3.42 95.23
N SER A 76 -83.65 -4.56 94.90
CA SER A 76 -84.72 -5.37 95.56
C SER A 76 -86.21 -4.96 95.71
N MET A 77 -87.06 -5.62 94.89
CA MET A 77 -88.02 -6.71 95.27
C MET A 77 -89.35 -6.46 96.06
N MET A 78 -90.49 -6.94 95.48
CA MET A 78 -91.78 -7.39 96.10
C MET A 78 -92.69 -6.38 96.85
N ASP A 79 -94.01 -6.60 97.05
CA ASP A 79 -95.05 -7.34 96.29
C ASP A 79 -96.50 -6.84 96.61
N LEU A 80 -97.47 -7.32 95.83
CA LEU A 80 -98.94 -7.27 95.81
C LEU A 80 -99.75 -7.06 97.13
N THR A 81 -100.99 -6.55 96.96
CA THR A 81 -102.19 -6.59 97.86
C THR A 81 -102.60 -5.38 98.72
N GLN A 82 -102.80 -4.19 98.12
CA GLN A 82 -103.86 -3.26 98.59
C GLN A 82 -104.73 -2.67 97.46
N SER A 83 -105.02 -3.49 96.45
CA SER A 83 -105.89 -3.12 95.34
C SER A 83 -107.36 -3.02 95.74
N THR A 84 -107.92 -1.81 95.76
CA THR A 84 -109.31 -1.50 95.34
C THR A 84 -109.59 0.01 95.42
N ALA A 85 -109.12 0.70 96.47
CA ALA A 85 -109.37 2.13 96.68
C ALA A 85 -108.75 3.05 95.60
N VAL A 86 -107.61 2.67 95.02
CA VAL A 86 -106.83 3.48 94.05
C VAL A 86 -107.47 3.54 92.65
N THR A 87 -108.52 2.76 92.38
CA THR A 87 -109.08 2.59 91.02
C THR A 87 -109.68 3.85 90.41
N ASN A 88 -110.19 4.78 91.22
CA ASN A 88 -110.72 6.07 90.73
C ASN A 88 -109.61 7.09 90.43
N GLU A 89 -108.60 7.20 91.30
CA GLU A 89 -107.38 8.02 91.06
C GLU A 89 -106.72 7.63 89.72
N LEU A 90 -106.53 6.33 89.52
CA LEU A 90 -105.88 5.74 88.34
C LEU A 90 -106.55 6.13 87.02
N LYS A 91 -107.86 6.43 87.04
CA LYS A 91 -108.64 6.81 85.85
C LYS A 91 -108.34 8.24 85.40
N ILE A 92 -108.08 9.15 86.35
CA ILE A 92 -107.72 10.55 86.08
C ILE A 92 -106.26 10.63 85.61
N VAL A 93 -105.36 9.86 86.25
CA VAL A 93 -103.96 9.75 85.83
C VAL A 93 -103.87 9.27 84.38
N ARG A 94 -104.56 8.18 84.02
CA ARG A 94 -104.55 7.65 82.64
C ARG A 94 -105.05 8.62 81.57
N THR A 95 -105.99 9.51 81.89
CA THR A 95 -106.41 10.54 80.93
C THR A 95 -105.34 11.60 80.69
N ASN A 96 -104.61 12.00 81.74
CA ASN A 96 -103.52 12.98 81.65
C ASN A 96 -102.27 12.38 80.97
N GLU A 97 -101.90 11.13 81.30
CA GLU A 97 -100.85 10.38 80.60
C GLU A 97 -101.13 10.27 79.10
N LYS A 98 -102.38 10.00 78.70
CA LYS A 98 -102.75 9.88 77.28
C LYS A 98 -102.54 11.20 76.52
N GLU A 99 -102.91 12.32 77.13
CA GLU A 99 -102.75 13.65 76.50
C GLU A 99 -101.26 14.04 76.39
N GLN A 100 -100.44 13.71 77.38
CA GLN A 100 -98.98 13.87 77.32
C GLN A 100 -98.33 12.97 76.26
N LEU A 101 -98.74 11.71 76.15
CA LEU A 101 -98.27 10.79 75.12
C LEU A 101 -98.66 11.27 73.71
N GLN A 102 -99.84 11.85 73.56
CA GLN A 102 -100.30 12.42 72.30
C GLN A 102 -99.45 13.66 71.91
N GLY A 103 -99.18 14.56 72.85
CA GLY A 103 -98.27 15.70 72.65
C GLY A 103 -96.80 15.32 72.41
N LEU A 104 -96.33 14.16 72.90
CA LEU A 104 -95.04 13.58 72.50
C LEU A 104 -95.08 13.03 71.08
N ASN A 105 -96.15 12.33 70.71
CA ASN A 105 -96.30 11.70 69.40
C ASN A 105 -96.32 12.75 68.27
N ASP A 106 -97.07 13.83 68.43
CA ASP A 106 -97.12 14.93 67.46
C ASP A 106 -95.74 15.60 67.27
N ARG A 107 -94.96 15.69 68.36
CA ARG A 107 -93.55 16.13 68.29
C ARG A 107 -92.68 15.13 67.54
N PHE A 108 -92.82 13.83 67.78
CA PHE A 108 -92.08 12.80 67.02
C PHE A 108 -92.40 12.85 65.52
N VAL A 109 -93.67 13.05 65.13
CA VAL A 109 -94.05 13.26 63.72
C VAL A 109 -93.31 14.48 63.13
N SER A 110 -93.30 15.61 63.83
CA SER A 110 -92.56 16.81 63.37
C SER A 110 -91.04 16.61 63.27
N PHE A 111 -90.46 15.76 64.12
CA PHE A 111 -89.04 15.40 64.02
C PHE A 111 -88.76 14.46 62.85
N ILE A 112 -89.63 13.47 62.59
CA ILE A 112 -89.51 12.55 61.44
C ILE A 112 -89.61 13.32 60.13
N GLU A 113 -90.60 14.21 59.99
CA GLU A 113 -90.76 15.06 58.81
C GLU A 113 -89.54 15.97 58.58
N LYS A 114 -88.97 16.53 59.66
CA LYS A 114 -87.74 17.34 59.59
C LYS A 114 -86.49 16.53 59.24
N VAL A 115 -86.35 15.31 59.75
CA VAL A 115 -85.26 14.38 59.36
C VAL A 115 -85.39 14.04 57.89
N HIS A 116 -86.58 13.68 57.41
CA HIS A 116 -86.78 13.31 56.01
C HIS A 116 -86.49 14.47 55.04
N ASN A 117 -86.83 15.70 55.41
CA ASN A 117 -86.49 16.90 54.63
C ASN A 117 -84.97 17.16 54.61
N LEU A 118 -84.24 16.87 55.70
CA LEU A 118 -82.78 16.94 55.75
C LEU A 118 -82.10 15.81 54.96
N GLU A 119 -82.65 14.59 54.96
CA GLU A 119 -82.21 13.49 54.10
C GLU A 119 -82.36 13.84 52.62
N GLN A 120 -83.52 14.39 52.24
CA GLN A 120 -83.81 14.88 50.89
C GLN A 120 -82.77 15.94 50.45
N GLN A 121 -82.43 16.89 51.32
CA GLN A 121 -81.44 17.94 51.04
C GLN A 121 -80.00 17.40 50.94
N ASN A 122 -79.58 16.53 51.86
CA ASN A 122 -78.27 15.87 51.78
C ASN A 122 -78.12 15.08 50.47
N LYS A 123 -79.15 14.36 50.05
CA LYS A 123 -79.13 13.56 48.80
C LYS A 123 -78.99 14.41 47.54
N VAL A 124 -79.49 15.66 47.55
CA VAL A 124 -79.26 16.65 46.48
C VAL A 124 -77.83 17.17 46.52
N LEU A 125 -77.30 17.50 47.71
CA LEU A 125 -75.93 17.97 47.88
C LEU A 125 -74.88 16.89 47.51
N GLU A 126 -75.15 15.62 47.79
CA GLU A 126 -74.31 14.50 47.34
C GLU A 126 -74.28 14.36 45.81
N ALA A 127 -75.42 14.58 45.15
CA ALA A 127 -75.50 14.59 43.68
C ALA A 127 -74.73 15.79 43.08
N GLU A 128 -74.81 16.97 43.69
CA GLU A 128 -74.06 18.14 43.25
C GLU A 128 -72.53 17.97 43.45
N VAL A 129 -72.11 17.46 44.61
CA VAL A 129 -70.70 17.19 44.92
C VAL A 129 -70.10 16.12 44.00
N THR A 130 -70.87 15.09 43.63
CA THR A 130 -70.39 14.05 42.69
C THR A 130 -70.27 14.58 41.26
N LEU A 131 -71.22 15.40 40.80
CA LEU A 131 -71.18 16.04 39.48
C LEU A 131 -70.02 17.06 39.38
N LEU A 132 -69.81 17.89 40.40
CA LEU A 132 -68.67 18.80 40.47
C LEU A 132 -67.33 18.06 40.48
N ARG A 133 -67.21 16.93 41.18
CA ARG A 133 -66.01 16.08 41.16
C ARG A 133 -65.75 15.45 39.79
N GLN A 134 -66.78 15.02 39.06
CA GLN A 134 -66.60 14.56 37.67
C GLN A 134 -66.05 15.69 36.79
N ARG A 135 -66.64 16.88 36.84
CA ARG A 135 -66.18 18.03 36.04
C ARG A 135 -64.74 18.47 36.38
N HIS A 136 -64.31 18.29 37.62
CA HIS A 136 -62.96 18.66 38.06
C HIS A 136 -61.89 17.59 37.79
N ASN A 137 -62.30 16.39 37.33
CA ASN A 137 -61.43 15.27 36.96
C ASN A 137 -61.10 15.21 35.46
N GLU A 138 -61.65 16.08 34.62
CA GLU A 138 -61.19 16.24 33.23
C GLU A 138 -59.83 16.97 33.23
N PRO A 139 -58.73 16.35 32.75
CA PRO A 139 -57.45 17.04 32.66
C PRO A 139 -57.51 18.16 31.61
N SER A 140 -56.82 19.27 31.87
CA SER A 140 -56.81 20.40 30.95
C SER A 140 -56.01 20.07 29.69
N ARG A 141 -56.74 19.68 28.62
CA ARG A 141 -56.25 19.41 27.26
C ARG A 141 -55.27 20.46 26.70
N LEU A 142 -55.29 21.70 27.22
CA LEU A 142 -54.33 22.75 26.88
C LEU A 142 -52.89 22.37 27.27
N HIS A 143 -52.71 21.65 28.39
CA HIS A 143 -51.40 21.19 28.85
C HIS A 143 -50.80 20.14 27.91
N GLU A 144 -51.61 19.16 27.49
CA GLU A 144 -51.21 18.09 26.55
C GLU A 144 -50.78 18.66 25.19
N LEU A 145 -51.49 19.68 24.70
CA LEU A 145 -51.15 20.38 23.45
C LEU A 145 -49.80 21.10 23.56
N TYR A 146 -49.58 21.91 24.60
CA TYR A 146 -48.27 22.55 24.80
C TYR A 146 -47.15 21.54 25.07
N GLU A 147 -47.42 20.42 25.75
CA GLU A 147 -46.43 19.37 25.95
C GLU A 147 -46.11 18.62 24.64
N GLN A 148 -47.07 18.45 23.74
CA GLN A 148 -46.81 17.95 22.38
C GLN A 148 -45.95 18.94 21.57
N GLU A 149 -46.31 20.22 21.57
CA GLU A 149 -45.58 21.27 20.83
C GLU A 149 -44.16 21.47 21.36
N ILE A 150 -43.95 21.42 22.68
CA ILE A 150 -42.62 21.43 23.31
C ILE A 150 -41.80 20.17 22.95
N ARG A 151 -42.43 19.00 22.81
CA ARG A 151 -41.75 17.77 22.35
C ARG A 151 -41.34 17.86 20.89
N GLU A 152 -42.20 18.35 20.01
CA GLU A 152 -41.86 18.54 18.59
C GLU A 152 -40.74 19.58 18.42
N LEU A 153 -40.80 20.71 19.13
CA LEU A 153 -39.75 21.73 19.10
C LEU A 153 -38.41 21.19 19.64
N ARG A 154 -38.40 20.33 20.66
CA ARG A 154 -37.18 19.66 21.15
C ARG A 154 -36.61 18.70 20.12
N ALA A 155 -37.44 17.80 19.57
CA ALA A 155 -37.02 16.87 18.52
C ALA A 155 -36.42 17.60 17.31
N ARG A 156 -37.00 18.75 16.92
CA ARG A 156 -36.51 19.57 15.81
C ARG A 156 -35.22 20.34 16.14
N VAL A 157 -35.00 20.70 17.40
CA VAL A 157 -33.69 21.22 17.86
C VAL A 157 -32.64 20.11 17.85
N GLU A 158 -32.99 18.91 18.31
CA GLU A 158 -32.09 17.74 18.31
C GLU A 158 -31.68 17.37 16.87
N GLU A 159 -32.65 17.27 15.95
CA GLU A 159 -32.47 17.09 14.50
C GLU A 159 -31.51 18.15 13.91
N LEU A 160 -31.80 19.45 14.10
CA LEU A 160 -30.94 20.54 13.61
C LEU A 160 -29.54 20.55 14.25
N THR A 161 -29.39 20.11 15.51
CA THR A 161 -28.05 19.97 16.11
C THR A 161 -27.28 18.78 15.53
N HIS A 162 -27.98 17.69 15.17
CA HIS A 162 -27.36 16.55 14.49
C HIS A 162 -26.92 16.93 13.07
N GLU A 163 -27.80 17.53 12.26
CA GLU A 163 -27.46 18.05 10.92
C GLU A 163 -26.28 19.03 10.97
N LYS A 164 -26.29 19.98 11.92
CA LYS A 164 -25.18 20.91 12.12
C LYS A 164 -23.87 20.20 12.49
N SER A 165 -23.94 19.14 13.30
CA SER A 165 -22.74 18.35 13.67
C SER A 165 -22.18 17.57 12.48
N GLN A 166 -23.05 16.98 11.65
CA GLN A 166 -22.66 16.29 10.43
C GLN A 166 -22.02 17.26 9.42
N MET A 167 -22.69 18.37 9.11
CA MET A 167 -22.17 19.41 8.21
C MET A 167 -20.83 19.99 8.69
N HIS A 168 -20.60 20.07 10.00
CA HIS A 168 -19.30 20.48 10.56
C HIS A 168 -18.20 19.42 10.33
N LEU A 169 -18.51 18.14 10.51
CA LEU A 169 -17.58 17.03 10.20
C LEU A 169 -17.25 17.01 8.70
N ASP A 170 -18.27 17.10 7.84
CA ASP A 170 -18.13 17.14 6.38
C ASP A 170 -17.26 18.35 5.96
N CYS A 171 -17.47 19.52 6.57
CA CYS A 171 -16.67 20.72 6.30
C CYS A 171 -15.19 20.55 6.71
N VAL A 172 -14.92 19.96 7.89
CA VAL A 172 -13.55 19.68 8.35
C VAL A 172 -12.88 18.66 7.41
N GLN A 173 -13.55 17.56 7.10
CA GLN A 173 -13.06 16.55 6.16
C GLN A 173 -12.77 17.15 4.77
N MET A 174 -13.62 18.04 4.27
CA MET A 174 -13.41 18.72 2.99
C MET A 174 -12.23 19.70 3.04
N SER A 175 -12.05 20.45 4.13
CA SER A 175 -10.88 21.34 4.29
C SER A 175 -9.57 20.55 4.35
N GLU A 176 -9.54 19.45 5.09
CA GLU A 176 -8.38 18.56 5.20
C GLU A 176 -8.12 17.80 3.88
N ALA A 177 -9.15 17.55 3.06
CA ALA A 177 -8.98 17.02 1.71
C ALA A 177 -8.37 18.05 0.75
N LEU A 178 -8.81 19.32 0.83
CA LEU A 178 -8.25 20.42 0.05
C LEU A 178 -6.79 20.71 0.42
N GLU A 179 -6.44 20.66 1.70
CA GLU A 179 -5.08 20.87 2.20
C GLU A 179 -4.12 19.78 1.68
N ARG A 180 -4.47 18.49 1.83
CA ARG A 180 -3.70 17.37 1.25
C ARG A 180 -3.57 17.42 -0.29
N VAL A 181 -4.55 17.98 -0.99
CA VAL A 181 -4.49 18.17 -2.46
C VAL A 181 -3.55 19.33 -2.81
N ARG A 182 -3.52 20.38 -1.98
CA ARG A 182 -2.61 21.52 -2.14
C ARG A 182 -1.16 21.13 -1.88
N GLU A 183 -0.87 20.42 -0.79
CA GLU A 183 0.47 19.89 -0.49
C GLU A 183 1.02 19.06 -1.65
N LYS A 184 0.18 18.20 -2.24
CA LYS A 184 0.55 17.39 -3.42
C LYS A 184 0.77 18.24 -4.68
N LEU A 185 0.00 19.31 -4.88
CA LEU A 185 0.21 20.23 -5.99
C LEU A 185 1.55 20.97 -5.83
N ASP A 186 1.82 21.48 -4.64
CA ASP A 186 3.06 22.21 -4.34
C ASP A 186 4.29 21.30 -4.51
N GLU A 187 4.24 20.04 -4.02
CA GLU A 187 5.30 19.04 -4.23
C GLU A 187 5.47 18.62 -5.72
N GLU A 188 4.38 18.40 -6.46
CA GLU A 188 4.45 18.14 -7.90
C GLU A 188 5.04 19.33 -8.67
N THR A 189 4.79 20.58 -8.26
CA THR A 189 5.46 21.74 -8.86
C THR A 189 6.95 21.78 -8.54
N ARG A 190 7.37 21.44 -7.32
CA ARG A 190 8.79 21.34 -6.94
C ARG A 190 9.52 20.26 -7.74
N LEU A 191 8.96 19.05 -7.80
CA LEU A 191 9.50 17.94 -8.58
C LEU A 191 9.55 18.27 -10.08
N ARG A 192 8.56 19.01 -10.61
CA ARG A 192 8.59 19.53 -11.96
C ARG A 192 9.73 20.52 -12.18
N GLU A 193 9.96 21.48 -11.28
CA GLU A 193 11.06 22.44 -11.43
C GLU A 193 12.43 21.75 -11.36
N GLU A 194 12.60 20.75 -10.49
CA GLU A 194 13.81 19.91 -10.45
C GLU A 194 14.01 19.11 -11.75
N ALA A 195 12.93 18.56 -12.32
CA ALA A 195 12.97 17.89 -13.62
C ALA A 195 13.25 18.86 -14.78
N GLU A 196 12.69 20.08 -14.78
CA GLU A 196 13.00 21.09 -15.79
C GLU A 196 14.45 21.60 -15.68
N ASN A 197 14.98 21.76 -14.47
CA ASN A 197 16.35 22.19 -14.25
C ASN A 197 17.37 21.12 -14.66
N THR A 198 17.13 19.83 -14.35
CA THR A 198 17.97 18.73 -14.84
C THR A 198 17.89 18.58 -16.36
N LEU A 199 16.72 18.75 -16.98
CA LEU A 199 16.58 18.81 -18.43
C LEU A 199 17.32 19.99 -19.08
N ARG A 200 17.39 21.16 -18.42
CA ARG A 200 18.22 22.29 -18.87
C ARG A 200 19.72 21.96 -18.80
N GLY A 201 20.15 21.25 -17.76
CA GLY A 201 21.51 20.69 -17.66
C GLY A 201 21.83 19.77 -18.83
N TYR A 202 21.04 18.71 -19.03
CA TYR A 202 21.26 17.75 -20.12
C TYR A 202 21.20 18.36 -21.53
N ARG A 203 20.43 19.44 -21.74
CA ARG A 203 20.48 20.20 -23.01
C ARG A 203 21.85 20.84 -23.21
N LYS A 204 22.38 21.53 -22.19
CA LYS A 204 23.73 22.12 -22.25
C LYS A 204 24.79 21.04 -22.49
N ASP A 205 24.73 19.92 -21.77
CA ASP A 205 25.67 18.81 -21.95
C ASP A 205 25.64 18.24 -23.37
N VAL A 206 24.45 18.17 -23.99
CA VAL A 206 24.29 17.77 -25.40
C VAL A 206 24.84 18.83 -26.34
N ASP A 207 24.57 20.11 -26.11
CA ASP A 207 25.08 21.21 -26.94
C ASP A 207 26.62 21.24 -26.90
N ASP A 208 27.23 21.24 -25.70
CA ASP A 208 28.67 21.17 -25.48
C ASP A 208 29.29 19.92 -26.15
N ALA A 209 28.63 18.75 -26.03
CA ALA A 209 29.08 17.54 -26.72
C ALA A 209 28.94 17.61 -28.25
N THR A 210 27.98 18.35 -28.80
CA THR A 210 27.91 18.59 -30.25
C THR A 210 28.99 19.54 -30.75
N LEU A 211 29.35 20.57 -29.96
CA LEU A 211 30.48 21.46 -30.27
C LEU A 211 31.79 20.68 -30.30
N ALA A 212 32.06 19.86 -29.29
CA ALA A 212 33.23 18.97 -29.26
C ALA A 212 33.25 17.98 -30.45
N ARG A 213 32.10 17.44 -30.86
CA ARG A 213 32.00 16.58 -32.05
C ARG A 213 32.34 17.33 -33.34
N LEU A 214 31.83 18.54 -33.51
CA LEU A 214 32.09 19.39 -34.68
C LEU A 214 33.55 19.85 -34.76
N GLU A 215 34.20 20.06 -33.62
CA GLU A 215 35.64 20.35 -33.55
C GLU A 215 36.48 19.13 -33.96
N LEU A 216 36.11 17.94 -33.49
CA LEU A 216 36.75 16.68 -33.90
C LEU A 216 36.52 16.35 -35.38
N GLU A 217 35.33 16.60 -35.92
CA GLU A 217 35.04 16.43 -37.35
C GLU A 217 35.92 17.34 -38.21
N LYS A 218 36.08 18.63 -37.84
CA LYS A 218 37.02 19.55 -38.51
C LYS A 218 38.48 19.13 -38.40
N LYS A 219 38.89 18.56 -37.26
CA LYS A 219 40.25 18.01 -37.08
C LYS A 219 40.49 16.80 -37.97
N VAL A 220 39.49 15.91 -38.14
CA VAL A 220 39.57 14.78 -39.08
C VAL A 220 39.63 15.26 -40.53
N GLU A 221 38.80 16.23 -40.91
CA GLU A 221 38.81 16.86 -42.25
C GLU A 221 40.19 17.46 -42.57
N SER A 222 40.73 18.29 -41.67
CA SER A 222 42.07 18.89 -41.82
C SER A 222 43.20 17.86 -41.90
N LEU A 223 43.10 16.73 -41.19
CA LEU A 223 44.10 15.65 -41.26
C LEU A 223 43.99 14.83 -42.55
N LEU A 224 42.78 14.68 -43.11
CA LEU A 224 42.57 14.04 -44.40
C LEU A 224 43.13 14.90 -45.54
N ASP A 225 42.95 16.23 -45.47
CA ASP A 225 43.57 17.18 -46.41
C ASP A 225 45.10 17.16 -46.32
N GLU A 226 45.67 17.11 -45.11
CA GLU A 226 47.13 16.96 -44.92
C GLU A 226 47.65 15.64 -45.50
N ILE A 227 46.96 14.52 -45.27
CA ILE A 227 47.31 13.22 -45.87
C ILE A 227 47.18 13.23 -47.39
N ALA A 228 46.17 13.91 -47.95
CA ALA A 228 46.01 14.06 -49.39
C ALA A 228 47.13 14.91 -50.00
N PHE A 229 47.50 16.01 -49.35
CA PHE A 229 48.64 16.85 -49.74
C PHE A 229 49.95 16.06 -49.71
N LEU A 230 50.26 15.38 -48.60
CA LEU A 230 51.49 14.59 -48.45
C LEU A 230 51.59 13.46 -49.49
N ARG A 231 50.47 12.79 -49.81
CA ARG A 231 50.43 11.78 -50.89
C ARG A 231 50.73 12.38 -52.25
N LYS A 232 50.14 13.54 -52.57
CA LYS A 232 50.37 14.23 -53.84
C LYS A 232 51.82 14.69 -53.98
N VAL A 233 52.41 15.27 -52.93
CA VAL A 233 53.83 15.63 -52.91
C VAL A 233 54.72 14.41 -53.12
N HIS A 234 54.44 13.30 -52.44
CA HIS A 234 55.23 12.08 -52.60
C HIS A 234 55.08 11.43 -53.99
N GLU A 235 53.91 11.53 -54.61
CA GLU A 235 53.70 11.11 -56.00
C GLU A 235 54.47 12.01 -56.99
N GLU A 236 54.54 13.33 -56.75
CA GLU A 236 55.33 14.28 -57.52
C GLU A 236 56.84 14.03 -57.36
N GLU A 237 57.33 13.81 -56.13
CA GLU A 237 58.72 13.42 -55.84
C GLU A 237 59.12 12.09 -56.52
N LEU A 238 58.24 11.08 -56.50
CA LEU A 238 58.49 9.80 -57.17
C LEU A 238 58.52 9.94 -58.69
N GLN A 239 57.68 10.79 -59.28
CA GLN A 239 57.71 11.09 -60.72
C GLN A 239 59.00 11.82 -61.11
N GLU A 240 59.47 12.79 -60.31
CA GLU A 240 60.74 13.49 -60.57
C GLU A 240 61.95 12.54 -60.43
N LEU A 241 61.98 11.70 -59.39
CA LEU A 241 63.01 10.67 -59.22
C LEU A 241 63.02 9.66 -60.37
N GLN A 242 61.85 9.23 -60.85
CA GLN A 242 61.76 8.29 -61.97
C GLN A 242 62.17 8.94 -63.30
N ALA A 243 61.83 10.21 -63.54
CA ALA A 243 62.29 10.98 -64.70
C ALA A 243 63.81 11.22 -64.66
N SER A 244 64.37 11.50 -63.48
CA SER A 244 65.80 11.62 -63.26
C SER A 244 66.55 10.31 -63.55
N LEU A 245 66.03 9.17 -63.06
CA LEU A 245 66.57 7.84 -63.37
C LEU A 245 66.48 7.48 -64.86
N GLN A 246 65.37 7.79 -65.53
CA GLN A 246 65.23 7.58 -66.97
C GLN A 246 66.22 8.45 -67.77
N THR A 247 66.38 9.72 -67.39
CA THR A 247 67.38 10.62 -68.00
C THR A 247 68.79 10.06 -67.81
N SER A 248 69.12 9.60 -66.59
CA SER A 248 70.41 8.98 -66.27
C SER A 248 70.66 7.65 -67.00
N GLN A 249 69.61 6.93 -67.43
CA GLN A 249 69.74 5.71 -68.24
C GLN A 249 69.87 5.99 -69.75
N MET A 250 69.66 7.22 -70.21
CA MET A 250 69.61 7.57 -71.64
C MET A 250 70.73 8.50 -72.12
N SER A 251 71.78 8.75 -71.33
CA SER A 251 72.91 9.61 -71.73
C SER A 251 74.29 9.03 -71.39
N VAL A 252 74.74 8.03 -72.16
CA VAL A 252 76.16 7.60 -72.19
C VAL A 252 76.62 7.42 -73.63
N GLU A 253 76.66 8.52 -74.39
CA GLU A 253 77.34 8.59 -75.68
C GLU A 253 77.99 9.99 -75.80
N MET A 254 79.31 10.05 -75.66
CA MET A 254 80.08 11.30 -75.53
C MET A 254 80.98 11.47 -76.75
N ASP A 255 80.44 12.07 -77.81
CA ASP A 255 81.16 12.27 -79.07
C ASP A 255 82.06 13.53 -79.04
N MET A 256 83.23 13.44 -79.67
CA MET A 256 84.39 14.28 -79.36
C MET A 256 84.79 15.23 -80.50
N SER A 257 84.23 16.44 -80.50
CA SER A 257 84.72 17.56 -81.32
C SER A 257 85.11 18.76 -80.43
N LYS A 258 86.37 19.21 -80.54
CA LYS A 258 86.99 20.18 -79.60
C LYS A 258 86.33 21.59 -79.64
N PRO A 259 85.73 22.07 -78.54
CA PRO A 259 85.50 23.50 -78.29
C PRO A 259 86.68 24.10 -77.51
N ASP A 260 86.65 25.40 -77.22
CA ASP A 260 87.60 26.02 -76.28
C ASP A 260 87.31 25.57 -74.84
N LEU A 261 88.13 24.62 -74.37
CA LEU A 261 88.00 24.00 -73.06
C LEU A 261 88.12 25.00 -71.90
N ALA A 262 88.86 26.10 -72.08
CA ALA A 262 89.08 27.09 -71.02
C ALA A 262 87.82 27.95 -70.78
N ALA A 263 87.13 28.33 -71.86
CA ALA A 263 85.85 29.03 -71.77
C ALA A 263 84.76 28.12 -71.16
N ALA A 264 84.65 26.88 -71.63
CA ALA A 264 83.70 25.91 -71.12
C ALA A 264 83.93 25.58 -69.63
N LEU A 265 85.18 25.32 -69.20
CA LEU A 265 85.51 25.09 -67.79
C LEU A 265 85.22 26.31 -66.91
N LYS A 266 85.43 27.53 -67.41
CA LYS A 266 85.10 28.75 -66.66
C LYS A 266 83.59 28.93 -66.50
N ASP A 267 82.80 28.67 -67.54
CA ASP A 267 81.35 28.80 -67.47
C ASP A 267 80.71 27.69 -66.63
N ILE A 268 81.12 26.42 -66.81
CA ILE A 268 80.72 25.30 -65.94
C ILE A 268 81.05 25.62 -64.47
N ARG A 269 82.24 26.18 -64.19
CA ARG A 269 82.62 26.61 -62.84
C ARG A 269 81.72 27.73 -62.31
N ALA A 270 81.44 28.75 -63.11
CA ALA A 270 80.54 29.85 -62.72
C ALA A 270 79.11 29.36 -62.48
N GLN A 271 78.60 28.41 -63.29
CA GLN A 271 77.33 27.74 -63.08
C GLN A 271 77.35 26.92 -61.78
N TYR A 272 78.41 26.18 -61.48
CA TYR A 272 78.54 25.38 -60.26
C TYR A 272 78.66 26.25 -58.99
N GLU A 273 79.41 27.36 -59.06
CA GLU A 273 79.53 28.33 -57.96
C GLU A 273 78.20 29.06 -57.72
N ASN A 274 77.44 29.40 -58.77
CA ASN A 274 76.09 29.97 -58.67
C ASN A 274 75.07 28.95 -58.13
N LEU A 275 75.12 27.70 -58.59
CA LEU A 275 74.26 26.61 -58.10
C LEU A 275 74.57 26.29 -56.63
N SER A 276 75.84 26.26 -56.25
CA SER A 276 76.27 26.07 -54.85
C SER A 276 75.79 27.21 -53.96
N ALA A 277 75.92 28.47 -54.40
CA ALA A 277 75.43 29.63 -53.66
C ALA A 277 73.90 29.64 -53.52
N ARG A 278 73.16 29.26 -54.58
CA ARG A 278 71.70 29.10 -54.52
C ARG A 278 71.28 27.98 -53.58
N ASN A 279 71.92 26.82 -53.65
CA ASN A 279 71.63 25.68 -52.78
C ASN A 279 71.91 26.02 -51.31
N GLN A 280 73.03 26.71 -51.01
CA GLN A 280 73.30 27.21 -49.66
C GLN A 280 72.22 28.21 -49.20
N ALA A 281 71.86 29.20 -50.02
CA ALA A 281 70.83 30.18 -49.66
C ALA A 281 69.45 29.51 -49.43
N GLN A 282 69.06 28.57 -50.31
CA GLN A 282 67.84 27.79 -50.17
C GLN A 282 67.85 26.91 -48.91
N ALA A 283 68.99 26.31 -48.56
CA ALA A 283 69.15 25.58 -47.31
C ALA A 283 69.05 26.51 -46.09
N GLU A 284 69.70 27.67 -46.10
CA GLU A 284 69.63 28.66 -45.02
C GLU A 284 68.21 29.20 -44.82
N ASP A 285 67.48 29.52 -45.90
CA ASP A 285 66.09 29.96 -45.84
C ASP A 285 65.13 28.83 -45.41
N TRP A 286 65.37 27.59 -45.86
CA TRP A 286 64.62 26.42 -45.42
C TRP A 286 64.82 26.15 -43.92
N TYR A 287 66.07 26.21 -43.43
CA TYR A 287 66.36 26.12 -41.99
C TYR A 287 65.73 27.26 -41.22
N ARG A 288 65.85 28.52 -41.66
CA ARG A 288 65.19 29.68 -41.04
C ARG A 288 63.67 29.49 -40.94
N SER A 289 63.04 29.04 -42.02
CA SER A 289 61.60 28.76 -42.05
C SER A 289 61.23 27.63 -41.07
N LYS A 290 61.98 26.52 -41.06
CA LYS A 290 61.72 25.40 -40.14
C LYS A 290 61.93 25.80 -38.67
N PHE A 291 62.98 26.57 -38.35
CA PHE A 291 63.17 27.12 -37.01
C PHE A 291 62.01 28.04 -36.61
N ALA A 292 61.55 28.94 -37.50
CA ALA A 292 60.40 29.79 -37.22
C ALA A 292 59.13 28.98 -36.92
N THR A 293 58.80 27.97 -37.73
CA THR A 293 57.64 27.09 -37.50
C THR A 293 57.76 26.30 -36.19
N VAL A 294 58.96 25.80 -35.85
CA VAL A 294 59.18 25.07 -34.60
C VAL A 294 59.08 26.00 -33.38
N THR A 295 59.63 27.21 -33.44
CA THR A 295 59.50 28.22 -32.38
C THR A 295 58.04 28.67 -32.21
N GLU A 296 57.29 28.87 -33.29
CA GLU A 296 55.87 29.20 -33.22
C GLU A 296 55.05 28.05 -32.61
N SER A 297 55.30 26.81 -33.04
CA SER A 297 54.67 25.62 -32.46
C SER A 297 55.00 25.47 -30.97
N ALA A 298 56.24 25.75 -30.56
CA ALA A 298 56.64 25.74 -29.15
C ALA A 298 55.92 26.81 -28.33
N ALA A 299 55.74 28.02 -28.88
CA ALA A 299 54.98 29.09 -28.23
C ALA A 299 53.49 28.72 -28.07
N ARG A 300 52.85 28.23 -29.13
CA ARG A 300 51.45 27.74 -29.09
C ARG A 300 51.27 26.63 -28.04
N ASN A 301 52.21 25.69 -27.97
CA ASN A 301 52.20 24.62 -26.96
C ASN A 301 52.40 25.19 -25.54
N GLN A 302 53.28 26.19 -25.36
CA GLN A 302 53.48 26.84 -24.07
C GLN A 302 52.23 27.59 -23.58
N ASP A 303 51.48 28.22 -24.49
CA ASP A 303 50.23 28.92 -24.15
C ASP A 303 49.08 27.94 -23.87
N ALA A 304 48.98 26.81 -24.58
CA ALA A 304 48.06 25.72 -24.24
C ALA A 304 48.37 25.13 -22.85
N ILE A 305 49.65 25.07 -22.45
CA ILE A 305 50.10 24.66 -21.11
C ILE A 305 49.79 25.73 -20.04
N LYS A 306 49.61 27.01 -20.40
CA LYS A 306 49.09 28.04 -19.47
C LYS A 306 47.59 27.87 -19.27
N HIS A 307 46.82 27.83 -20.36
CA HIS A 307 45.36 27.69 -20.34
C HIS A 307 44.92 26.47 -19.52
N SER A 308 45.49 25.30 -19.78
CA SER A 308 45.19 24.06 -19.04
C SER A 308 45.61 24.11 -17.55
N LYS A 309 46.58 24.95 -17.16
CA LYS A 309 46.90 25.20 -15.74
C LYS A 309 45.93 26.18 -15.09
N GLU A 310 45.45 27.18 -15.82
CA GLU A 310 44.44 28.12 -15.37
C GLU A 310 43.10 27.38 -15.14
N GLU A 311 42.65 26.58 -16.11
CA GLU A 311 41.52 25.65 -15.97
C GLU A 311 41.68 24.71 -14.77
N LEU A 312 42.83 24.06 -14.62
CA LEU A 312 43.11 23.17 -13.48
C LEU A 312 43.05 23.92 -12.13
N SER A 313 43.43 25.21 -12.11
CA SER A 313 43.32 26.05 -10.92
C SER A 313 41.87 26.43 -10.61
N GLU A 314 41.05 26.69 -11.64
CA GLU A 314 39.62 26.95 -11.50
C GLU A 314 38.87 25.71 -11.01
N TYR A 315 39.11 24.53 -11.60
CA TYR A 315 38.56 23.27 -11.14
C TYR A 315 38.96 22.97 -9.69
N ARG A 316 40.20 23.27 -9.28
CA ARG A 316 40.64 23.14 -7.89
C ARG A 316 39.87 24.06 -6.94
N ARG A 317 39.60 25.31 -7.34
CA ARG A 317 38.76 26.26 -6.58
C ARG A 317 37.31 25.77 -6.50
N GLN A 318 36.76 25.24 -7.59
CA GLN A 318 35.40 24.68 -7.61
C GLN A 318 35.27 23.46 -6.69
N VAL A 319 36.23 22.54 -6.73
CA VAL A 319 36.27 21.38 -5.80
C VAL A 319 36.30 21.86 -4.35
N GLN A 320 37.17 22.81 -3.99
CA GLN A 320 37.24 23.35 -2.64
C GLN A 320 35.90 24.00 -2.19
N ALA A 321 35.26 24.78 -3.07
CA ALA A 321 33.96 25.38 -2.78
C ALA A 321 32.86 24.32 -2.54
N ARG A 322 32.81 23.26 -3.38
CA ARG A 322 31.87 22.15 -3.21
C ARG A 322 32.17 21.29 -1.98
N THR A 323 33.44 21.14 -1.58
CA THR A 323 33.80 20.46 -0.32
C THR A 323 33.25 21.21 0.88
N LEU A 324 33.44 22.53 0.95
CA LEU A 324 32.90 23.37 2.04
C LEU A 324 31.37 23.37 2.09
N GLU A 325 30.70 23.36 0.93
CA GLU A 325 29.25 23.23 0.82
C GLU A 325 28.77 21.86 1.37
N ILE A 326 29.44 20.76 1.01
CA ILE A 326 29.16 19.42 1.54
C ILE A 326 29.38 19.34 3.06
N GLU A 327 30.43 19.97 3.58
CA GLU A 327 30.70 20.03 5.02
C GLU A 327 29.63 20.85 5.76
N SER A 328 29.21 21.99 5.19
CA SER A 328 28.11 22.81 5.74
C SER A 328 26.77 22.06 5.72
N LEU A 329 26.46 21.33 4.64
CA LEU A 329 25.22 20.55 4.53
C LEU A 329 25.20 19.35 5.49
N ARG A 330 26.35 18.70 5.70
CA ARG A 330 26.50 17.66 6.74
C ARG A 330 26.24 18.22 8.14
N GLY A 331 26.87 19.35 8.49
CA GLY A 331 26.62 20.01 9.78
C GLY A 331 25.16 20.42 9.98
N HIS A 332 24.44 20.77 8.90
CA HIS A 332 23.01 21.07 8.96
C HIS A 332 22.16 19.81 9.15
N ASN A 333 22.45 18.71 8.44
CA ASN A 333 21.78 17.42 8.65
C ASN A 333 21.98 16.91 10.08
N GLU A 334 23.20 16.93 10.61
CA GLU A 334 23.45 16.55 12.01
C GLU A 334 22.68 17.44 13.01
N ALA A 335 22.43 18.71 12.69
CA ALA A 335 21.63 19.60 13.54
C ALA A 335 20.15 19.23 13.50
N LEU A 336 19.62 18.88 12.33
CA LEU A 336 18.25 18.40 12.14
C LEU A 336 18.04 17.02 12.80
N GLU A 337 19.00 16.09 12.67
CA GLU A 337 18.97 14.78 13.33
C GLU A 337 18.92 14.91 14.87
N ARG A 338 19.73 15.80 15.45
CA ARG A 338 19.64 16.14 16.89
C ARG A 338 18.28 16.73 17.25
N GLN A 339 17.76 17.67 16.45
CA GLN A 339 16.45 18.28 16.70
C GLN A 339 15.30 17.26 16.63
N ILE A 340 15.38 16.28 15.72
CA ILE A 340 14.42 15.17 15.63
C ILE A 340 14.51 14.31 16.89
N ALA A 341 15.70 13.88 17.31
CA ALA A 341 15.88 13.11 18.55
C ALA A 341 15.36 13.86 19.80
N GLU A 342 15.60 15.17 19.89
CA GLU A 342 15.05 16.02 20.97
C GLU A 342 13.53 16.20 20.91
N MET A 343 12.90 16.09 19.73
CA MET A 343 11.43 16.05 19.58
C MET A 343 10.86 14.68 19.96
N GLU A 344 11.51 13.60 19.53
CA GLU A 344 11.11 12.21 19.80
C GLU A 344 11.18 11.88 21.29
N ASP A 345 12.26 12.28 21.99
CA ASP A 345 12.38 12.11 23.44
C ASP A 345 11.28 12.87 24.19
N ARG A 346 10.99 14.13 23.81
CA ARG A 346 9.90 14.90 24.41
C ARG A 346 8.53 14.26 24.19
N HIS A 347 8.21 13.84 22.97
CA HIS A 347 6.95 13.11 22.72
C HIS A 347 6.91 11.76 23.47
N SER A 348 8.03 11.05 23.60
CA SER A 348 8.09 9.80 24.37
C SER A 348 7.82 10.02 25.86
N ASN A 349 8.32 11.12 26.43
CA ASN A 349 8.04 11.51 27.82
C ASN A 349 6.56 11.93 27.99
N GLU A 350 6.01 12.74 27.08
CA GLU A 350 4.58 13.13 27.10
C GLU A 350 3.64 11.92 26.94
N VAL A 351 4.00 10.93 26.12
CA VAL A 351 3.27 9.65 26.02
C VAL A 351 3.38 8.83 27.31
N GLY A 352 4.53 8.85 27.99
CA GLY A 352 4.72 8.26 29.31
C GLY A 352 3.78 8.87 30.36
N ASP A 353 3.79 10.20 30.49
CA ASP A 353 2.90 10.94 31.40
C ASP A 353 1.42 10.62 31.11
N MET A 354 1.00 10.58 29.84
CA MET A 354 -0.36 10.19 29.47
C MET A 354 -0.67 8.73 29.84
N GLN A 355 0.25 7.80 29.60
CA GLN A 355 0.09 6.38 29.95
C GLN A 355 -0.09 6.19 31.47
N ASP A 356 0.66 6.94 32.29
CA ASP A 356 0.54 6.90 33.75
C ASP A 356 -0.79 7.48 34.23
N THR A 357 -1.27 8.60 33.68
CA THR A 357 -2.62 9.12 34.03
C THR A 357 -3.74 8.16 33.64
N ILE A 358 -3.61 7.41 32.53
CA ILE A 358 -4.53 6.34 32.17
C ILE A 358 -4.49 5.23 33.22
N GLN A 359 -3.31 4.82 33.69
CA GLN A 359 -3.17 3.79 34.72
C GLN A 359 -3.79 4.22 36.07
N GLU A 360 -3.62 5.48 36.48
CA GLU A 360 -4.30 6.03 37.68
C GLU A 360 -5.82 6.01 37.54
N LEU A 361 -6.35 6.44 36.40
CA LEU A 361 -7.79 6.44 36.12
C LEU A 361 -8.37 5.02 36.08
N GLU A 362 -7.66 4.05 35.49
CA GLU A 362 -8.06 2.65 35.55
C GLU A 362 -8.04 2.09 36.98
N ALA A 363 -7.06 2.47 37.81
CA ALA A 363 -6.99 2.06 39.21
C ALA A 363 -8.17 2.61 40.03
N ALA A 364 -8.54 3.88 39.81
CA ALA A 364 -9.74 4.49 40.40
C ALA A 364 -11.04 3.79 39.93
N LEU A 365 -11.14 3.44 38.64
CA LEU A 365 -12.27 2.69 38.08
C LEU A 365 -12.39 1.29 38.69
N ARG A 366 -11.26 0.57 38.85
CA ARG A 366 -11.21 -0.74 39.51
C ARG A 366 -11.64 -0.65 40.97
N SER A 367 -11.19 0.38 41.69
CA SER A 367 -11.55 0.61 43.10
C SER A 367 -13.04 0.88 43.29
N THR A 368 -13.59 1.88 42.59
CA THR A 368 -15.01 2.25 42.66
C THR A 368 -15.94 1.11 42.23
N LYS A 369 -15.55 0.31 41.22
CA LYS A 369 -16.27 -0.92 40.84
C LYS A 369 -16.26 -1.98 41.96
N GLY A 370 -15.16 -2.09 42.70
CA GLY A 370 -15.04 -2.94 43.89
C GLY A 370 -15.94 -2.49 45.03
N GLU A 371 -16.03 -1.18 45.29
CA GLU A 371 -16.91 -0.58 46.30
C GLU A 371 -18.39 -0.77 45.95
N MET A 372 -18.78 -0.53 44.70
CA MET A 372 -20.13 -0.84 44.18
C MET A 372 -20.47 -2.33 44.39
N SER A 373 -19.51 -3.22 44.11
CA SER A 373 -19.66 -4.66 44.31
C SER A 373 -19.62 -5.11 45.78
N ARG A 374 -19.25 -4.23 46.72
CA ARG A 374 -19.46 -4.42 48.16
C ARG A 374 -20.87 -3.97 48.55
N HIS A 375 -21.27 -2.77 48.15
CA HIS A 375 -22.60 -2.23 48.46
C HIS A 375 -23.74 -3.10 47.92
N LEU A 376 -23.62 -3.67 46.72
CA LEU A 376 -24.61 -4.62 46.18
C LEU A 376 -24.79 -5.87 47.07
N ARG A 377 -23.72 -6.37 47.70
CA ARG A 377 -23.82 -7.48 48.66
C ARG A 377 -24.46 -7.04 49.96
N GLU A 378 -24.07 -5.89 50.50
CA GLU A 378 -24.67 -5.30 51.71
C GLU A 378 -26.17 -5.06 51.55
N TYR A 379 -26.62 -4.59 50.37
CA TYR A 379 -28.05 -4.47 50.05
C TYR A 379 -28.75 -5.82 49.91
N GLN A 380 -28.12 -6.84 49.32
CA GLN A 380 -28.69 -8.18 49.23
C GLN A 380 -28.83 -8.83 50.62
N ASP A 381 -27.84 -8.69 51.50
CA ASP A 381 -27.90 -9.19 52.86
C ASP A 381 -28.97 -8.46 53.69
N LEU A 382 -29.10 -7.14 53.53
CA LEU A 382 -30.17 -6.36 54.16
C LEU A 382 -31.56 -6.76 53.63
N LEU A 383 -31.69 -7.08 52.34
CA LEU A 383 -32.92 -7.60 51.73
C LEU A 383 -33.26 -9.00 52.26
N ASN A 384 -32.26 -9.87 52.45
CA ASN A 384 -32.43 -11.19 53.06
C ASN A 384 -32.96 -11.07 54.50
N VAL A 385 -32.40 -10.17 55.31
CA VAL A 385 -32.88 -9.87 56.67
C VAL A 385 -34.30 -9.28 56.65
N LYS A 386 -34.59 -8.36 55.73
CA LYS A 386 -35.94 -7.80 55.56
C LYS A 386 -36.96 -8.87 55.21
N MET A 387 -36.62 -9.81 54.33
CA MET A 387 -37.47 -10.93 53.96
C MET A 387 -37.70 -11.90 55.14
N ALA A 388 -36.67 -12.15 55.96
CA ALA A 388 -36.84 -12.93 57.19
C ALA A 388 -37.80 -12.24 58.18
N LEU A 389 -37.64 -10.92 58.38
CA LEU A 389 -38.54 -10.12 59.22
C LEU A 389 -39.99 -10.07 58.66
N ASP A 390 -40.18 -10.01 57.34
CA ASP A 390 -41.53 -10.12 56.74
C ASP A 390 -42.17 -11.49 57.06
N ILE A 391 -41.38 -12.58 57.02
CA ILE A 391 -41.84 -13.93 57.34
C ILE A 391 -42.17 -14.06 58.84
N GLU A 392 -41.36 -13.48 59.73
CA GLU A 392 -41.66 -13.39 61.16
C GLU A 392 -42.94 -12.58 61.41
N ILE A 393 -43.08 -11.40 60.80
CA ILE A 393 -44.29 -10.57 60.91
C ILE A 393 -45.53 -11.31 60.36
N ALA A 394 -45.40 -12.05 59.26
CA ALA A 394 -46.48 -12.88 58.73
C ALA A 394 -46.82 -14.05 59.66
N ALA A 395 -45.83 -14.67 60.32
CA ALA A 395 -46.06 -15.71 61.32
C ALA A 395 -46.73 -15.16 62.59
N TYR A 396 -46.31 -13.98 63.08
CA TYR A 396 -46.95 -13.29 64.20
C TYR A 396 -48.38 -12.86 63.87
N ARG A 397 -48.63 -12.32 62.66
CA ARG A 397 -50.00 -12.06 62.18
C ARG A 397 -50.84 -13.33 62.14
N LYS A 398 -50.31 -14.42 61.59
CA LYS A 398 -51.03 -15.71 61.52
C LYS A 398 -51.29 -16.34 62.90
N LEU A 399 -50.46 -16.05 63.89
CA LEU A 399 -50.70 -16.41 65.30
C LEU A 399 -51.78 -15.55 65.93
N LEU A 400 -51.79 -14.24 65.67
CA LEU A 400 -52.86 -13.31 66.10
C LEU A 400 -54.20 -13.65 65.44
N GLU A 401 -54.23 -13.85 64.13
CA GLU A 401 -55.38 -14.38 63.38
C GLU A 401 -55.83 -15.74 63.93
N GLY A 402 -54.89 -16.54 64.46
CA GLY A 402 -55.17 -17.80 65.16
C GLY A 402 -55.84 -17.63 66.53
N GLU A 403 -55.48 -16.61 67.31
CA GLU A 403 -56.19 -16.22 68.54
C GLU A 403 -57.55 -15.58 68.23
N GLU A 404 -57.63 -14.72 67.21
CA GLU A 404 -58.89 -14.16 66.72
C GLU A 404 -59.83 -15.25 66.21
N CYS A 405 -59.33 -16.32 65.57
CA CYS A 405 -60.12 -17.51 65.25
C CYS A 405 -60.62 -18.25 66.52
N ARG A 406 -59.83 -18.32 67.61
CA ARG A 406 -60.31 -18.88 68.88
C ARG A 406 -61.37 -18.02 69.57
N LEU A 407 -61.38 -16.71 69.31
CA LEU A 407 -62.35 -15.76 69.86
C LEU A 407 -63.60 -15.61 68.98
N SER A 408 -63.48 -15.79 67.67
CA SER A 408 -64.55 -15.50 66.69
C SER A 408 -65.22 -16.75 66.12
N SER A 409 -64.61 -17.95 66.24
CA SER A 409 -65.11 -19.19 65.64
C SER A 409 -65.78 -20.16 66.62
N VAL A 410 -66.51 -19.64 67.62
CA VAL A 410 -67.58 -20.40 68.33
C VAL A 410 -68.90 -20.30 67.51
N GLY A 411 -68.79 -20.37 66.18
CA GLY A 411 -69.91 -20.24 65.26
C GLY A 411 -69.47 -20.39 63.80
N GLY A 412 -70.09 -21.35 63.09
CA GLY A 412 -69.89 -21.59 61.66
C GLY A 412 -68.90 -22.73 61.36
N ALA A 413 -69.38 -23.74 60.63
CA ALA A 413 -68.59 -24.82 60.07
C ALA A 413 -69.01 -25.05 58.60
N MET A 414 -68.29 -25.93 57.90
CA MET A 414 -68.53 -26.41 56.51
C MET A 414 -68.14 -25.46 55.37
N ALA A 415 -67.63 -25.95 54.21
CA ALA A 415 -67.10 -27.28 53.86
C ALA A 415 -66.37 -27.30 52.49
N GLN A 416 -65.56 -28.36 52.24
CA GLN A 416 -65.19 -28.95 50.92
C GLN A 416 -64.38 -28.07 49.92
N SER A 417 -63.67 -28.56 48.88
CA SER A 417 -63.02 -29.86 48.51
C SER A 417 -62.11 -29.59 47.26
N GLY A 418 -61.08 -30.36 46.86
CA GLY A 418 -60.35 -31.48 47.49
C GLY A 418 -59.80 -32.51 46.47
N TYR A 419 -58.46 -32.61 46.33
CA TYR A 419 -57.66 -33.62 45.57
C TYR A 419 -57.77 -33.69 44.01
N PRO A 420 -56.86 -34.37 43.28
CA PRO A 420 -55.43 -34.66 43.52
C PRO A 420 -54.50 -34.30 42.32
N GLY A 421 -53.17 -34.31 42.54
CA GLY A 421 -52.16 -33.87 41.58
C GLY A 421 -51.65 -34.87 40.52
N TYR A 422 -50.55 -34.47 39.84
CA TYR A 422 -49.60 -35.35 39.13
C TYR A 422 -48.26 -34.62 38.90
N SER A 423 -47.31 -34.87 39.80
CA SER A 423 -45.97 -35.42 39.57
C SER A 423 -45.21 -35.19 38.25
N TYR A 424 -43.97 -34.69 38.37
CA TYR A 424 -42.79 -35.33 37.76
C TYR A 424 -41.60 -35.29 38.75
N MET A 425 -40.60 -36.17 38.56
CA MET A 425 -39.56 -36.49 39.56
C MET A 425 -38.12 -36.46 38.99
N SER A 426 -37.16 -36.56 39.92
CA SER A 426 -35.70 -36.79 39.72
C SER A 426 -34.89 -35.50 39.46
N ALA A 427 -33.78 -35.18 40.15
CA ALA A 427 -32.73 -35.96 40.85
C ALA A 427 -31.80 -36.76 39.89
N ARG A 428 -30.51 -36.95 40.18
CA ARG A 428 -29.76 -36.71 41.43
C ARG A 428 -28.27 -36.42 41.16
N THR A 429 -27.60 -35.75 42.10
CA THR A 429 -26.14 -35.53 42.15
C THR A 429 -25.34 -36.83 42.30
N TYR A 430 -24.12 -36.87 41.73
CA TYR A 430 -23.00 -37.66 42.25
C TYR A 430 -21.66 -36.90 42.11
N THR A 431 -20.63 -37.37 42.82
CA THR A 431 -19.35 -36.69 43.07
C THR A 431 -18.16 -37.67 42.94
N LEU A 432 -16.94 -37.19 43.26
CA LEU A 432 -15.74 -37.95 43.70
C LEU A 432 -14.65 -38.23 42.63
N GLY A 433 -13.37 -38.24 43.07
CA GLY A 433 -12.17 -38.58 42.28
C GLY A 433 -11.24 -37.38 42.03
N SER A 434 -10.16 -37.06 42.76
CA SER A 434 -9.22 -37.78 43.67
C SER A 434 -7.87 -38.20 43.05
N TYR A 435 -6.88 -37.33 43.23
CA TYR A 435 -5.44 -37.59 43.51
C TYR A 435 -4.56 -38.53 42.65
N ARG A 436 -3.36 -38.02 42.32
CA ARG A 436 -2.10 -38.61 42.86
C ARG A 436 -0.95 -37.60 43.04
N ASN A 437 -0.05 -37.92 43.98
CA ASN A 437 1.21 -37.27 44.37
C ASN A 437 2.33 -37.52 43.32
N CYS A 438 3.56 -36.96 43.29
CA CYS A 438 4.57 -36.42 44.24
C CYS A 438 5.42 -35.33 43.50
N GLN A 439 6.42 -34.56 43.99
CA GLN A 439 7.09 -34.14 45.26
C GLN A 439 7.96 -32.88 44.86
N ALA A 440 8.54 -31.94 45.65
CA ALA A 440 8.90 -31.69 47.07
C ALA A 440 10.44 -31.62 47.30
N MET A 441 10.88 -30.85 48.33
CA MET A 441 12.27 -30.60 48.84
C MET A 441 13.10 -29.47 48.17
N THR A 442 13.91 -28.62 48.85
CA THR A 442 13.98 -27.97 50.22
C THR A 442 15.18 -26.97 50.20
N GLU A 443 15.46 -26.00 51.09
CA GLU A 443 14.76 -25.29 52.21
C GLU A 443 15.36 -23.85 52.37
N LEU A 444 15.49 -23.28 53.58
CA LEU A 444 15.97 -21.91 53.88
C LEU A 444 16.69 -21.82 55.25
N ARG A 445 17.98 -21.36 55.32
CA ARG A 445 18.47 -20.44 56.39
C ARG A 445 19.96 -19.98 56.38
N HIS A 446 20.14 -18.67 56.61
CA HIS A 446 21.11 -17.97 57.49
C HIS A 446 22.65 -18.23 57.52
N ARG A 447 23.39 -17.18 57.11
CA ARG A 447 24.14 -16.19 57.96
C ARG A 447 25.64 -16.38 58.30
N GLY A 448 26.44 -15.39 57.85
CA GLY A 448 27.78 -15.01 58.34
C GLY A 448 28.93 -15.23 57.33
N ALA A 449 30.11 -14.60 57.40
CA ALA A 449 30.54 -13.32 58.01
C ALA A 449 31.98 -12.98 57.52
N SER A 450 32.39 -11.69 57.60
CA SER A 450 33.77 -11.12 57.62
C SER A 450 34.82 -11.52 56.55
N ASP A 451 35.38 -10.47 55.90
CA ASP A 451 36.81 -10.18 55.61
C ASP A 451 37.84 -11.35 55.68
N THR A 452 38.71 -11.57 54.68
CA THR A 452 40.05 -10.94 54.62
C THR A 452 40.87 -11.32 53.37
N ASP A 453 41.64 -10.37 52.82
CA ASP A 453 42.91 -10.58 52.08
C ASP A 453 44.03 -11.05 53.06
N PRO A 454 45.20 -11.65 52.65
CA PRO A 454 45.92 -11.38 51.38
C PRO A 454 46.75 -12.55 50.76
N ALA A 455 47.48 -12.24 49.68
CA ALA A 455 48.85 -12.73 49.34
C ALA A 455 49.08 -14.24 49.02
N LEU A 456 50.06 -14.67 48.21
CA LEU A 456 51.01 -13.98 47.31
C LEU A 456 51.38 -14.93 46.14
N GLN A 457 51.88 -14.38 45.02
CA GLN A 457 53.12 -14.76 44.29
C GLN A 457 53.00 -14.57 42.76
N GLN A 458 53.59 -13.46 42.29
CA GLN A 458 53.86 -13.06 40.90
C GLN A 458 55.27 -13.57 40.47
N PRO A 459 55.91 -13.19 39.32
CA PRO A 459 55.53 -12.41 38.11
C PRO A 459 56.03 -13.15 36.81
N PRO A 460 56.55 -12.51 35.72
CA PRO A 460 56.20 -11.29 34.94
C PRO A 460 55.76 -11.66 33.48
N SER A 461 55.53 -10.82 32.45
CA SER A 461 55.56 -9.36 32.14
C SER A 461 54.60 -9.14 30.92
N GLU A 462 53.86 -8.04 30.70
CA GLU A 462 54.23 -6.60 30.54
C GLU A 462 55.01 -6.28 29.23
N ASP A 463 54.80 -5.16 28.51
CA ASP A 463 53.91 -3.99 28.73
C ASP A 463 53.36 -3.35 27.40
N LYS A 464 52.71 -2.18 27.52
CA LYS A 464 52.05 -1.36 26.48
C LYS A 464 52.99 -0.33 25.80
N GLY A 465 52.49 0.33 24.75
CA GLY A 465 52.22 1.78 24.89
C GLY A 465 52.83 2.81 23.91
N SER A 466 52.23 4.00 23.98
CA SER A 466 52.68 5.35 23.56
C SER A 466 52.64 5.79 22.08
N ASP A 467 52.30 7.07 21.93
CA ASP A 467 52.27 7.89 20.71
C ASP A 467 53.64 8.53 20.40
N SER A 468 53.86 9.00 19.16
CA SER A 468 54.27 10.40 18.85
C SER A 468 54.66 10.62 17.38
N GLU A 469 54.67 11.90 17.01
CA GLU A 469 55.18 12.64 15.83
C GLU A 469 56.37 12.02 15.03
N LEU A 470 56.72 12.39 13.78
CA LEU A 470 56.91 13.77 13.28
C LEU A 470 57.24 13.82 11.75
N LYS A 471 56.94 14.98 11.11
CA LYS A 471 57.55 15.58 9.89
C LYS A 471 57.67 14.81 8.54
N VAL A 472 56.96 15.40 7.57
CA VAL A 472 57.43 15.86 6.24
C VAL A 472 58.95 15.86 5.99
N GLU A 473 59.37 15.29 4.86
CA GLU A 473 60.37 15.91 3.97
C GLU A 473 59.98 15.69 2.49
N LYS A 474 60.74 16.25 1.55
CA LYS A 474 60.30 16.56 0.18
C LYS A 474 61.46 16.42 -0.82
N ASP A 475 61.31 15.52 -1.78
CA ASP A 475 62.04 15.58 -3.07
C ASP A 475 61.25 14.87 -4.18
N GLY A 476 61.69 14.96 -5.44
CA GLY A 476 60.95 14.44 -6.60
C GLY A 476 61.82 14.00 -7.78
N VAL A 477 61.16 13.79 -8.93
CA VAL A 477 61.74 13.28 -10.20
C VAL A 477 62.18 11.80 -10.07
N SER A 478 61.44 10.85 -10.64
CA SER A 478 61.51 10.58 -12.09
C SER A 478 60.38 9.68 -12.58
N ASP A 479 60.24 9.59 -13.90
CA ASP A 479 59.13 8.98 -14.62
C ASP A 479 59.06 7.45 -14.50
N THR A 480 57.84 6.91 -14.42
CA THR A 480 57.46 5.75 -15.25
C THR A 480 55.97 5.75 -15.52
N GLU A 481 55.56 5.83 -16.79
CA GLU A 481 54.17 5.55 -17.17
C GLU A 481 53.82 4.09 -16.84
N SER A 482 52.68 3.86 -16.19
CA SER A 482 52.00 2.57 -16.22
C SER A 482 50.58 2.75 -16.72
N LYS A 483 50.36 2.42 -18.00
CA LYS A 483 49.03 2.43 -18.61
C LYS A 483 48.11 1.47 -17.83
N VAL A 484 47.01 1.99 -17.31
CA VAL A 484 45.89 1.15 -16.87
C VAL A 484 45.18 0.64 -18.12
N ASP A 485 45.68 -0.48 -18.65
CA ASP A 485 45.08 -1.14 -19.80
C ASP A 485 43.69 -1.66 -19.42
N SER A 486 42.65 -1.11 -20.07
CA SER A 486 41.25 -1.47 -19.84
C SER A 486 40.83 -2.67 -20.68
N GLY A 487 41.67 -3.70 -20.63
CA GLY A 487 41.56 -4.95 -21.37
C GLY A 487 40.36 -5.82 -20.94
N VAL A 488 39.16 -5.44 -21.36
CA VAL A 488 38.03 -6.37 -21.51
C VAL A 488 38.21 -7.11 -22.84
N PRO A 489 38.54 -8.42 -22.84
CA PRO A 489 38.81 -9.18 -24.06
C PRO A 489 37.62 -9.19 -25.01
N GLU A 490 37.90 -9.25 -26.31
CA GLU A 490 36.86 -9.39 -27.33
C GLU A 490 36.38 -10.86 -27.37
N VAL A 491 35.07 -11.07 -27.18
CA VAL A 491 34.49 -12.42 -27.15
C VAL A 491 34.49 -13.01 -28.57
N PRO A 492 35.05 -14.22 -28.78
CA PRO A 492 35.07 -14.83 -30.11
C PRO A 492 33.66 -15.01 -30.68
N VAL A 493 33.42 -14.45 -31.87
CA VAL A 493 32.16 -14.63 -32.60
C VAL A 493 32.09 -16.06 -33.14
N PRO A 494 31.08 -16.88 -32.77
CA PRO A 494 30.94 -18.23 -33.33
C PRO A 494 30.59 -18.18 -34.83
N PRO A 495 30.84 -19.27 -35.59
CA PRO A 495 30.55 -19.32 -37.02
C PRO A 495 29.06 -19.10 -37.34
N ASP A 496 28.79 -18.72 -38.60
CA ASP A 496 27.45 -18.47 -39.11
C ASP A 496 26.74 -19.80 -39.43
N ASP A 497 26.07 -20.39 -38.44
CA ASP A 497 25.36 -21.69 -38.51
C ASP A 497 24.11 -21.67 -39.42
N THR A 498 24.08 -20.84 -40.48
CA THR A 498 22.99 -20.83 -41.46
C THR A 498 23.01 -22.08 -42.35
N PRO A 499 21.92 -22.87 -42.40
CA PRO A 499 21.94 -24.21 -42.99
C PRO A 499 22.32 -24.18 -44.48
N GLU A 500 23.28 -25.03 -44.86
CA GLU A 500 23.93 -25.01 -46.19
C GLU A 500 22.93 -25.08 -47.35
N VAL A 501 21.85 -25.85 -47.19
CA VAL A 501 20.76 -25.98 -48.18
C VAL A 501 20.15 -24.62 -48.52
N LEU A 502 19.91 -23.78 -47.51
CA LEU A 502 19.34 -22.44 -47.67
C LEU A 502 20.37 -21.46 -48.25
N ASN A 503 21.63 -21.58 -47.84
CA ASN A 503 22.74 -20.82 -48.40
C ASN A 503 22.97 -21.11 -49.89
N LYS A 504 22.83 -22.38 -50.31
CA LYS A 504 22.95 -22.83 -51.70
C LYS A 504 21.78 -22.34 -52.56
N ALA A 505 20.55 -22.41 -52.05
CA ALA A 505 19.34 -21.95 -52.75
C ALA A 505 19.30 -20.41 -52.95
N LEU A 506 19.79 -19.63 -51.99
CA LEU A 506 19.79 -18.16 -52.04
C LEU A 506 21.09 -17.54 -52.61
N SER A 507 21.95 -18.34 -53.25
CA SER A 507 23.26 -17.94 -53.75
C SER A 507 23.22 -16.86 -54.85
N GLY A 508 22.12 -16.74 -55.59
CA GLY A 508 21.95 -15.76 -56.66
C GLY A 508 21.36 -14.39 -56.26
N LEU A 509 21.01 -14.16 -54.99
CA LEU A 509 20.41 -12.89 -54.55
C LEU A 509 21.42 -11.96 -53.85
N SER A 510 21.26 -10.66 -54.08
CA SER A 510 22.04 -9.62 -53.40
C SER A 510 21.86 -9.67 -51.87
N SER A 511 22.89 -9.29 -51.12
CA SER A 511 22.99 -9.51 -49.67
C SER A 511 21.82 -8.94 -48.85
N ARG A 512 21.21 -7.82 -49.29
CA ARG A 512 20.00 -7.25 -48.63
C ARG A 512 18.79 -8.18 -48.79
N TRP A 513 18.57 -8.71 -50.00
CA TRP A 513 17.46 -9.61 -50.30
C TRP A 513 17.67 -11.03 -49.77
N LYS A 514 18.92 -11.54 -49.76
CA LYS A 514 19.26 -12.81 -49.09
C LYS A 514 18.89 -12.76 -47.60
N ASN A 515 19.28 -11.69 -46.90
CA ASN A 515 18.93 -11.49 -45.49
C ASN A 515 17.41 -11.35 -45.27
N TRP A 516 16.68 -10.70 -46.17
CA TRP A 516 15.21 -10.61 -46.11
C TRP A 516 14.55 -11.98 -46.28
N TRP A 517 14.97 -12.78 -47.25
CA TRP A 517 14.44 -14.14 -47.48
C TRP A 517 14.76 -15.12 -46.35
N VAL A 518 16.00 -15.15 -45.85
CA VAL A 518 16.37 -16.01 -44.69
C VAL A 518 15.50 -15.68 -43.47
N ARG A 519 15.23 -14.40 -43.23
CA ARG A 519 14.34 -13.95 -42.16
C ARG A 519 12.89 -14.37 -42.42
N GLY A 520 12.33 -14.05 -43.59
CA GLY A 520 10.94 -14.39 -43.93
C GLY A 520 10.64 -15.89 -43.84
N ILE A 521 11.54 -16.74 -44.32
CA ILE A 521 11.41 -18.20 -44.25
C ILE A 521 11.44 -18.68 -42.79
N LEU A 522 12.39 -18.19 -41.97
CA LEU A 522 12.49 -18.66 -40.58
C LEU A 522 11.37 -18.09 -39.69
N THR A 523 10.92 -16.85 -39.91
CA THR A 523 9.75 -16.31 -39.20
C THR A 523 8.48 -17.08 -39.56
N LEU A 524 8.30 -17.49 -40.82
CA LEU A 524 7.16 -18.33 -41.22
C LEU A 524 7.22 -19.71 -40.54
N ALA A 525 8.41 -20.31 -40.46
CA ALA A 525 8.61 -21.56 -39.71
C ALA A 525 8.32 -21.40 -38.20
N MET A 526 8.77 -20.32 -37.57
CA MET A 526 8.48 -20.01 -36.16
C MET A 526 6.99 -19.76 -35.91
N ILE A 527 6.29 -19.07 -36.82
CA ILE A 527 4.85 -18.83 -36.73
C ILE A 527 4.08 -20.15 -36.89
N SER A 528 4.46 -21.01 -37.84
CA SER A 528 3.87 -22.33 -38.01
C SER A 528 4.08 -23.22 -36.77
N PHE A 529 5.25 -23.13 -36.13
CA PHE A 529 5.54 -23.84 -34.88
C PHE A 529 4.73 -23.29 -33.70
N PHE A 530 4.52 -21.98 -33.61
CA PHE A 530 3.68 -21.35 -32.58
C PHE A 530 2.21 -21.79 -32.68
N PHE A 531 1.62 -21.82 -33.88
CA PHE A 531 0.27 -22.35 -34.08
C PHE A 531 0.16 -23.85 -33.76
N PHE A 532 1.18 -24.65 -34.10
CA PHE A 532 1.24 -26.07 -33.72
C PHE A 532 1.28 -26.25 -32.20
N ILE A 533 2.02 -25.40 -31.47
CA ILE A 533 2.04 -25.41 -29.99
C ILE A 533 0.67 -25.08 -29.40
N ILE A 534 -0.02 -24.05 -29.93
CA ILE A 534 -1.36 -23.65 -29.46
C ILE A 534 -2.38 -24.78 -29.64
N TYR A 535 -2.25 -25.56 -30.72
CA TYR A 535 -3.08 -26.75 -30.98
C TYR A 535 -2.83 -27.91 -29.98
N LEU A 536 -1.64 -27.97 -29.36
CA LEU A 536 -1.32 -28.97 -28.33
C LEU A 536 -1.82 -28.60 -26.91
N GLY A 537 -2.47 -27.45 -26.75
CA GLY A 537 -3.21 -27.09 -25.54
C GLY A 537 -2.41 -26.43 -24.41
N PRO A 538 -3.11 -25.96 -23.35
CA PRO A 538 -2.53 -25.12 -22.30
C PRO A 538 -1.41 -25.81 -21.50
N MET A 539 -1.48 -27.13 -21.32
CA MET A 539 -0.42 -27.89 -20.65
C MET A 539 0.91 -27.87 -21.42
N VAL A 540 0.86 -28.02 -22.74
CA VAL A 540 2.07 -27.97 -23.58
C VAL A 540 2.60 -26.54 -23.64
N LEU A 541 1.72 -25.53 -23.68
CA LEU A 541 2.10 -24.12 -23.53
C LEU A 541 2.85 -23.85 -22.21
N MET A 542 2.35 -24.31 -21.06
CA MET A 542 3.04 -24.15 -19.76
C MET A 542 4.42 -24.82 -19.75
N MET A 543 4.51 -26.07 -20.20
CA MET A 543 5.78 -26.81 -20.25
C MET A 543 6.79 -26.14 -21.19
N ILE A 544 6.32 -25.54 -22.29
CA ILE A 544 7.17 -24.78 -23.21
C ILE A 544 7.62 -23.44 -22.61
N VAL A 545 6.77 -22.72 -21.88
CA VAL A 545 7.19 -21.51 -21.13
C VAL A 545 8.28 -21.86 -20.11
N LEU A 546 8.13 -22.97 -19.37
CA LEU A 546 9.15 -23.47 -18.44
C LEU A 546 10.46 -23.87 -19.17
N CYS A 547 10.38 -24.50 -20.34
CA CYS A 547 11.55 -24.83 -21.16
C CYS A 547 12.26 -23.57 -21.70
N VAL A 548 11.50 -22.56 -22.16
CA VAL A 548 12.01 -21.26 -22.62
C VAL A 548 12.67 -20.50 -21.46
N GLN A 549 12.05 -20.50 -20.28
CA GLN A 549 12.61 -19.94 -19.05
C GLN A 549 13.96 -20.58 -18.70
N ILE A 550 14.03 -21.92 -18.68
CA ILE A 550 15.26 -22.68 -18.45
C ILE A 550 16.35 -22.34 -19.49
N LYS A 551 15.97 -22.13 -20.75
CA LYS A 551 16.91 -21.74 -21.81
C LYS A 551 17.39 -20.30 -21.72
N CYS A 552 16.50 -19.34 -21.46
CA CYS A 552 16.87 -17.95 -21.19
C CYS A 552 17.84 -17.84 -19.99
N PHE A 553 17.57 -18.60 -18.91
CA PHE A 553 18.48 -18.69 -17.77
C PHE A 553 19.84 -19.28 -18.16
N GLN A 554 19.85 -20.37 -18.95
CA GLN A 554 21.09 -20.96 -19.47
C GLN A 554 21.90 -19.93 -20.28
N GLU A 555 21.26 -19.16 -21.17
CA GLU A 555 21.93 -18.14 -22.00
C GLU A 555 22.58 -17.04 -21.13
N ILE A 556 21.83 -16.40 -20.21
CA ILE A 556 22.37 -15.30 -19.38
C ILE A 556 23.50 -15.77 -18.44
N ILE A 557 23.36 -16.93 -17.80
CA ILE A 557 24.39 -17.45 -16.89
C ILE A 557 25.64 -17.89 -17.67
N THR A 558 25.49 -18.37 -18.91
CA THR A 558 26.63 -18.67 -19.79
C THR A 558 27.38 -17.40 -20.19
N ILE A 559 26.69 -16.30 -20.50
CA ILE A 559 27.31 -14.99 -20.74
C ILE A 559 28.11 -14.55 -19.51
N GLY A 560 27.49 -14.53 -18.33
CA GLY A 560 28.16 -14.13 -17.09
C GLY A 560 29.43 -14.94 -16.84
N TYR A 561 29.37 -16.26 -17.05
CA TYR A 561 30.56 -17.12 -16.97
C TYR A 561 31.64 -16.76 -18.01
N SER A 562 31.26 -16.49 -19.26
CA SER A 562 32.20 -16.12 -20.33
C SER A 562 32.85 -14.74 -20.15
N VAL A 563 32.15 -13.77 -19.54
CA VAL A 563 32.68 -12.44 -19.23
C VAL A 563 33.72 -12.50 -18.11
N TYR A 564 33.58 -13.45 -17.17
CA TYR A 564 34.49 -13.66 -16.04
C TYR A 564 35.36 -14.93 -16.22
N HIS A 565 35.78 -15.20 -17.46
CA HIS A 565 36.35 -16.48 -17.92
C HIS A 565 37.52 -17.04 -17.08
N SER A 566 38.31 -16.17 -16.44
CA SER A 566 39.64 -16.49 -15.88
C SER A 566 39.66 -17.36 -14.61
N TYR A 567 38.51 -17.74 -14.04
CA TYR A 567 38.46 -18.42 -12.74
C TYR A 567 37.57 -19.68 -12.75
N HIS A 568 38.21 -20.85 -12.73
CA HIS A 568 37.56 -22.14 -12.57
C HIS A 568 36.98 -22.32 -11.15
N LEU A 569 35.81 -21.73 -10.90
CA LEU A 569 35.04 -21.87 -9.66
C LEU A 569 34.20 -23.18 -9.71
N PRO A 570 34.58 -24.26 -9.01
CA PRO A 570 34.03 -25.60 -9.27
C PRO A 570 32.54 -25.76 -8.92
N TRP A 571 32.02 -24.93 -8.01
CA TRP A 571 30.63 -25.03 -7.51
C TRP A 571 29.67 -23.95 -8.04
N PHE A 572 30.16 -22.94 -8.78
CA PHE A 572 29.29 -21.81 -9.16
C PHE A 572 28.16 -22.23 -10.11
N ARG A 573 28.44 -23.10 -11.08
CA ARG A 573 27.42 -23.60 -12.02
C ARG A 573 26.34 -24.41 -11.32
N THR A 574 26.71 -25.37 -10.46
CA THR A 574 25.76 -26.21 -9.72
C THR A 574 24.94 -25.38 -8.73
N LEU A 575 25.55 -24.42 -8.05
CA LEU A 575 24.85 -23.47 -7.17
C LEU A 575 23.84 -22.59 -7.94
N SER A 576 24.17 -22.14 -9.16
CA SER A 576 23.26 -21.37 -10.02
C SER A 576 22.01 -22.16 -10.40
N TRP A 577 22.18 -23.44 -10.79
CA TRP A 577 21.06 -24.33 -11.08
C TRP A 577 20.27 -24.74 -9.82
N TYR A 578 20.91 -24.81 -8.66
CA TYR A 578 20.24 -25.02 -7.38
C TYR A 578 19.29 -23.85 -7.05
N PHE A 579 19.77 -22.60 -7.11
CA PHE A 579 18.91 -21.43 -6.89
C PHE A 579 17.79 -21.32 -7.93
N LEU A 580 18.02 -21.70 -9.19
CA LEU A 580 16.93 -21.83 -10.18
C LEU A 580 15.84 -22.79 -9.68
N LEU A 581 16.21 -23.99 -9.24
CA LEU A 581 15.24 -24.98 -8.73
C LEU A 581 14.48 -24.45 -7.51
N CYS A 582 15.15 -23.80 -6.55
CA CYS A 582 14.52 -23.23 -5.37
C CYS A 582 13.51 -22.12 -5.70
N VAL A 583 13.87 -21.18 -6.58
CA VAL A 583 13.00 -20.06 -6.95
C VAL A 583 11.83 -20.53 -7.83
N ASN A 584 12.03 -21.54 -8.69
CA ASN A 584 10.94 -22.22 -9.40
C ASN A 584 9.97 -22.89 -8.43
N TYR A 585 10.48 -23.66 -7.46
CA TYR A 585 9.65 -24.34 -6.46
C TYR A 585 8.82 -23.33 -5.63
N PHE A 586 9.40 -22.17 -5.29
CA PHE A 586 8.67 -21.10 -4.62
C PHE A 586 7.49 -20.59 -5.46
N PHE A 587 7.73 -19.97 -6.63
CA PHE A 587 6.66 -19.36 -7.44
C PHE A 587 5.65 -20.37 -8.00
N TYR A 588 6.13 -21.51 -8.53
CA TYR A 588 5.22 -22.50 -9.13
C TYR A 588 4.56 -23.42 -8.11
N GLY A 589 5.13 -23.63 -6.91
CA GLY A 589 4.50 -24.46 -5.88
C GLY A 589 3.24 -23.82 -5.27
N GLU A 590 3.24 -22.48 -5.13
CA GLU A 590 2.04 -21.72 -4.75
C GLU A 590 1.00 -21.76 -5.87
N THR A 591 1.41 -21.46 -7.11
CA THR A 591 0.56 -21.57 -8.32
C THR A 591 -0.09 -22.96 -8.43
N VAL A 592 0.70 -24.03 -8.27
CA VAL A 592 0.20 -25.42 -8.38
C VAL A 592 -0.73 -25.76 -7.22
N THR A 593 -0.48 -25.26 -6.01
CA THR A 593 -1.40 -25.46 -4.88
C THR A 593 -2.76 -24.80 -5.15
N ASP A 594 -2.78 -23.61 -5.74
CA ASP A 594 -3.99 -22.84 -6.01
C ASP A 594 -4.85 -23.42 -7.14
N TYR A 595 -4.24 -23.88 -8.24
CA TYR A 595 -4.97 -24.43 -9.41
C TYR A 595 -5.16 -25.96 -9.38
N PHE A 596 -4.38 -26.70 -8.56
CA PHE A 596 -4.46 -28.18 -8.47
C PHE A 596 -4.80 -28.69 -7.06
N PHE A 597 -5.45 -27.88 -6.23
CA PHE A 597 -5.79 -28.19 -4.84
C PHE A 597 -6.31 -29.62 -4.60
N SER A 598 -7.24 -30.10 -5.44
CA SER A 598 -7.82 -31.45 -5.36
C SER A 598 -6.82 -32.57 -5.70
N LEU A 599 -6.02 -32.40 -6.76
CA LEU A 599 -4.98 -33.35 -7.16
C LEU A 599 -3.85 -33.42 -6.12
N VAL A 600 -3.47 -32.27 -5.57
CA VAL A 600 -2.44 -32.14 -4.53
C VAL A 600 -2.88 -32.77 -3.19
N GLN A 601 -4.17 -32.73 -2.85
CA GLN A 601 -4.69 -33.41 -1.65
C GLN A 601 -4.74 -34.94 -1.78
N ARG A 602 -4.89 -35.47 -3.00
CA ARG A 602 -5.03 -36.91 -3.29
C ARG A 602 -3.77 -37.72 -2.98
N GLU A 603 -2.60 -37.11 -3.15
CA GLU A 603 -1.29 -37.73 -2.98
C GLU A 603 -0.62 -37.31 -1.68
N GLU A 604 -0.45 -38.25 -0.74
CA GLU A 604 0.23 -38.05 0.57
C GLU A 604 1.52 -37.19 0.50
N PRO A 605 2.51 -37.47 -0.38
CA PRO A 605 3.75 -36.69 -0.42
C PRO A 605 3.54 -35.26 -0.95
N LEU A 606 2.66 -35.07 -1.94
CA LEU A 606 2.35 -33.75 -2.50
C LEU A 606 1.56 -32.90 -1.51
N ARG A 607 0.66 -33.52 -0.73
CA ARG A 607 -0.08 -32.84 0.34
C ARG A 607 0.83 -32.30 1.43
N ILE A 608 1.89 -33.03 1.80
CA ILE A 608 2.92 -32.54 2.74
C ILE A 608 3.73 -31.40 2.12
N LEU A 609 4.20 -31.58 0.88
CA LEU A 609 5.01 -30.62 0.14
C LEU A 609 4.30 -29.26 -0.01
N SER A 610 3.03 -29.28 -0.39
CA SER A 610 2.16 -28.11 -0.51
C SER A 610 1.84 -27.47 0.85
N LYS A 611 1.40 -28.26 1.85
CA LYS A 611 1.04 -27.74 3.19
C LYS A 611 2.17 -26.97 3.86
N TYR A 612 3.43 -27.38 3.64
CA TYR A 612 4.61 -26.72 4.19
C TYR A 612 5.42 -25.94 3.15
N HIS A 613 4.84 -25.66 1.97
CA HIS A 613 5.50 -25.07 0.80
C HIS A 613 6.38 -23.85 1.13
N ARG A 614 5.83 -22.85 1.83
CA ARG A 614 6.54 -21.62 2.19
C ARG A 614 7.73 -21.88 3.12
N PHE A 615 7.59 -22.80 4.07
CA PHE A 615 8.67 -23.18 4.99
C PHE A 615 9.76 -24.00 4.27
N ILE A 616 9.37 -24.96 3.42
CA ILE A 616 10.29 -25.76 2.61
C ILE A 616 11.07 -24.86 1.64
N SER A 617 10.41 -23.89 1.00
CA SER A 617 11.05 -22.91 0.10
C SER A 617 12.11 -22.08 0.85
N PHE A 618 11.78 -21.59 2.05
CA PHE A 618 12.72 -20.85 2.90
C PHE A 618 13.91 -21.72 3.33
N ALA A 619 13.68 -22.95 3.77
CA ALA A 619 14.73 -23.89 4.17
C ALA A 619 15.66 -24.26 3.00
N LEU A 620 15.12 -24.48 1.80
CA LEU A 620 15.90 -24.71 0.58
C LEU A 620 16.75 -23.49 0.20
N TYR A 621 16.20 -22.28 0.29
CA TYR A 621 16.94 -21.04 0.03
C TYR A 621 18.08 -20.82 1.05
N LEU A 622 17.82 -21.02 2.35
CA LEU A 622 18.85 -20.98 3.40
C LEU A 622 19.95 -22.03 3.16
N THR A 623 19.59 -23.25 2.74
CA THR A 623 20.55 -24.30 2.41
C THR A 623 21.45 -23.88 1.23
N GLY A 624 20.88 -23.24 0.21
CA GLY A 624 21.64 -22.65 -0.90
C GLY A 624 22.56 -21.51 -0.46
N PHE A 625 22.10 -20.63 0.44
CA PHE A 625 22.89 -19.55 1.00
C PHE A 625 24.07 -20.09 1.84
N CYS A 626 23.84 -21.10 2.68
CA CYS A 626 24.91 -21.77 3.42
C CYS A 626 25.91 -22.45 2.47
N MET A 627 25.46 -23.13 1.41
CA MET A 627 26.34 -23.69 0.38
C MET A 627 27.15 -22.60 -0.36
N PHE A 628 26.56 -21.42 -0.63
CA PHE A 628 27.30 -20.30 -1.19
C PHE A 628 28.41 -19.83 -0.26
N VAL A 629 28.11 -19.58 1.03
CA VAL A 629 29.09 -19.14 2.03
C VAL A 629 30.21 -20.17 2.21
N LEU A 630 29.90 -21.47 2.24
CA LEU A 630 30.88 -22.56 2.28
C LEU A 630 31.71 -22.68 0.99
N SER A 631 31.23 -22.15 -0.14
CA SER A 631 31.96 -22.13 -1.42
C SER A 631 32.92 -20.94 -1.58
N LEU A 632 33.00 -20.03 -0.61
CA LEU A 632 33.83 -18.82 -0.71
C LEU A 632 35.33 -19.15 -0.69
N VAL A 633 36.05 -18.74 -1.73
CA VAL A 633 37.48 -19.00 -1.93
C VAL A 633 38.28 -17.71 -1.69
N LYS A 634 39.26 -17.78 -0.79
CA LYS A 634 40.21 -16.68 -0.53
C LYS A 634 40.80 -16.15 -1.84
N LYS A 635 40.95 -14.82 -1.94
CA LYS A 635 41.31 -14.03 -3.14
C LYS A 635 40.20 -13.80 -4.19
N HIS A 636 39.09 -14.54 -4.19
CA HIS A 636 38.05 -14.41 -5.23
C HIS A 636 36.68 -13.87 -4.76
N TYR A 637 36.57 -13.47 -3.48
CA TYR A 637 35.31 -13.02 -2.88
C TYR A 637 34.54 -11.98 -3.71
N ARG A 638 35.18 -10.90 -4.18
CA ARG A 638 34.50 -9.87 -5.00
C ARG A 638 33.81 -10.47 -6.23
N LEU A 639 34.50 -11.34 -6.96
CA LEU A 639 33.92 -12.03 -8.11
C LEU A 639 32.78 -12.97 -7.71
N GLN A 640 32.94 -13.73 -6.63
CA GLN A 640 31.88 -14.63 -6.15
C GLN A 640 30.62 -13.87 -5.73
N PHE A 641 30.76 -12.70 -5.10
CA PHE A 641 29.63 -11.83 -4.78
C PHE A 641 29.00 -11.17 -6.01
N TYR A 642 29.78 -10.70 -6.99
CA TYR A 642 29.22 -10.20 -8.27
C TYR A 642 28.45 -11.31 -9.01
N MET A 643 28.99 -12.52 -9.06
CA MET A 643 28.36 -13.69 -9.66
C MET A 643 27.09 -14.13 -8.91
N PHE A 644 27.08 -14.03 -7.58
CA PHE A 644 25.90 -14.29 -6.75
C PHE A 644 24.81 -13.22 -6.96
N GLY A 645 25.18 -11.95 -7.09
CA GLY A 645 24.25 -10.88 -7.48
C GLY A 645 23.69 -11.11 -8.89
N TRP A 646 24.55 -11.49 -9.84
CA TRP A 646 24.16 -11.82 -11.21
C TRP A 646 23.13 -12.95 -11.27
N THR A 647 23.32 -14.05 -10.52
CA THR A 647 22.33 -15.14 -10.50
C THR A 647 21.00 -14.68 -9.91
N HIS A 648 20.99 -13.90 -8.82
CA HIS A 648 19.76 -13.46 -8.19
C HIS A 648 18.98 -12.43 -9.04
N VAL A 649 19.67 -11.48 -9.68
CA VAL A 649 19.06 -10.57 -10.66
C VAL A 649 18.53 -11.34 -11.88
N THR A 650 19.30 -12.33 -12.38
CA THR A 650 18.87 -13.20 -13.49
C THR A 650 17.62 -14.01 -13.11
N LEU A 651 17.54 -14.53 -11.89
CA LEU A 651 16.37 -15.29 -11.40
C LEU A 651 15.15 -14.39 -11.22
N LEU A 652 15.32 -13.19 -10.67
CA LEU A 652 14.25 -12.20 -10.53
C LEU A 652 13.67 -11.79 -11.89
N ILE A 653 14.53 -11.59 -12.90
CA ILE A 653 14.07 -11.23 -14.25
C ILE A 653 13.44 -12.43 -14.97
N VAL A 654 14.06 -13.61 -14.94
CA VAL A 654 13.60 -14.75 -15.77
C VAL A 654 12.45 -15.53 -15.12
N VAL A 655 12.51 -15.83 -13.82
CA VAL A 655 11.54 -16.73 -13.16
C VAL A 655 10.23 -16.00 -12.81
N THR A 656 10.31 -14.76 -12.33
CA THR A 656 9.10 -13.98 -12.04
C THR A 656 8.30 -13.73 -13.32
N GLN A 657 8.97 -13.43 -14.44
CA GLN A 657 8.27 -13.18 -15.71
C GLN A 657 7.61 -14.45 -16.28
N SER A 658 8.29 -15.61 -16.24
CA SER A 658 7.67 -16.87 -16.67
C SER A 658 6.48 -17.29 -15.77
N HIS A 659 6.56 -17.00 -14.47
CA HIS A 659 5.44 -17.19 -13.54
C HIS A 659 4.26 -16.28 -13.88
N LEU A 660 4.48 -14.99 -14.14
CA LEU A 660 3.44 -14.05 -14.58
C LEU A 660 2.81 -14.47 -15.92
N ILE A 661 3.62 -14.95 -16.88
CA ILE A 661 3.14 -15.52 -18.16
C ILE A 661 2.19 -16.70 -17.92
N ILE A 662 2.57 -17.65 -17.05
CA ILE A 662 1.75 -18.82 -16.74
C ILE A 662 0.49 -18.43 -15.95
N HIS A 663 0.57 -17.45 -15.06
CA HIS A 663 -0.60 -16.91 -14.36
C HIS A 663 -1.60 -16.24 -15.32
N ASN A 664 -1.11 -15.54 -16.36
CA ASN A 664 -1.96 -14.98 -17.41
C ASN A 664 -2.61 -16.07 -18.28
N LEU A 665 -1.92 -17.20 -18.49
CA LEU A 665 -2.45 -18.34 -19.26
C LEU A 665 -3.60 -19.05 -18.55
N PHE A 666 -3.56 -19.17 -17.21
CA PHE A 666 -4.63 -19.81 -16.42
C PHE A 666 -5.96 -19.04 -16.47
N GLU A 667 -5.92 -17.70 -16.51
CA GLU A 667 -7.10 -16.83 -16.67
C GLU A 667 -7.73 -16.90 -18.09
N GLY A 668 -7.09 -17.60 -19.03
CA GLY A 668 -7.58 -17.85 -20.38
C GLY A 668 -6.50 -17.65 -21.43
N MET A 669 -6.42 -18.56 -22.40
CA MET A 669 -5.33 -18.57 -23.39
C MET A 669 -5.30 -17.30 -24.26
N ILE A 670 -6.41 -16.58 -24.41
CA ILE A 670 -6.49 -15.29 -25.10
C ILE A 670 -5.58 -14.22 -24.46
N TRP A 671 -5.41 -14.23 -23.14
CA TRP A 671 -4.52 -13.33 -22.40
C TRP A 671 -3.03 -13.66 -22.58
N PHE A 672 -2.70 -14.85 -23.07
CA PHE A 672 -1.34 -15.21 -23.49
C PHE A 672 -1.13 -14.89 -24.97
N ILE A 673 -2.05 -15.34 -25.84
CA ILE A 673 -1.89 -15.31 -27.30
C ILE A 673 -1.99 -13.89 -27.86
N VAL A 674 -2.98 -13.08 -27.45
CA VAL A 674 -3.19 -11.75 -28.02
C VAL A 674 -2.02 -10.81 -27.73
N PRO A 675 -1.51 -10.68 -26.48
CA PRO A 675 -0.36 -9.82 -26.19
C PRO A 675 0.91 -10.23 -26.93
N ILE A 676 1.23 -11.53 -26.96
CA ILE A 676 2.40 -12.06 -27.67
C ILE A 676 2.30 -11.79 -29.17
N SER A 677 1.13 -12.01 -29.76
CA SER A 677 0.86 -11.75 -31.17
C SER A 677 0.95 -10.27 -31.52
N CYS A 678 0.49 -9.37 -30.63
CA CYS A 678 0.65 -7.92 -30.81
C CYS A 678 2.13 -7.50 -30.80
N VAL A 679 2.96 -8.02 -29.89
CA VAL A 679 4.40 -7.71 -29.87
C VAL A 679 5.10 -8.23 -31.14
N ILE A 680 4.77 -9.45 -31.58
CA ILE A 680 5.31 -10.03 -32.83
C ILE A 680 4.87 -9.21 -34.05
N CYS A 681 3.59 -8.81 -34.11
CA CYS A 681 3.07 -7.95 -35.17
C CYS A 681 3.79 -6.59 -35.20
N ASN A 682 3.99 -5.96 -34.04
CA ASN A 682 4.70 -4.68 -33.94
C ASN A 682 6.13 -4.78 -34.48
N ASP A 683 6.93 -5.76 -34.05
CA ASP A 683 8.31 -5.87 -34.52
C ASP A 683 8.41 -6.23 -36.02
N ILE A 684 7.47 -7.01 -36.56
CA ILE A 684 7.38 -7.29 -38.01
C ILE A 684 6.99 -6.03 -38.78
N MET A 685 5.93 -5.33 -38.36
CA MET A 685 5.41 -4.15 -39.04
C MET A 685 6.38 -2.97 -38.95
N ALA A 686 6.99 -2.74 -37.78
CA ALA A 686 8.02 -1.73 -37.61
C ALA A 686 9.28 -2.02 -38.45
N TYR A 687 9.62 -3.30 -38.65
CA TYR A 687 10.66 -3.68 -39.62
C TYR A 687 10.23 -3.44 -41.08
N MET A 688 8.99 -3.75 -41.45
CA MET A 688 8.47 -3.52 -42.80
C MET A 688 8.39 -2.03 -43.16
N PHE A 689 7.72 -1.22 -42.33
CA PHE A 689 7.65 0.24 -42.53
C PHE A 689 9.04 0.88 -42.43
N GLY A 690 9.90 0.42 -41.51
CA GLY A 690 11.30 0.85 -41.43
C GLY A 690 12.16 0.45 -42.65
N PHE A 691 11.84 -0.63 -43.35
CA PHE A 691 12.55 -1.05 -44.56
C PHE A 691 12.13 -0.26 -45.81
N PHE A 692 10.82 0.02 -45.96
CA PHE A 692 10.28 0.73 -47.13
C PHE A 692 10.31 2.26 -47.00
N PHE A 693 10.07 2.80 -45.80
CA PHE A 693 9.91 4.23 -45.55
C PHE A 693 10.89 4.81 -44.52
N GLY A 694 11.69 3.96 -43.86
CA GLY A 694 12.60 4.38 -42.80
C GLY A 694 13.71 5.32 -43.27
N ARG A 695 13.80 6.51 -42.66
CA ARG A 695 14.83 7.52 -42.97
C ARG A 695 15.49 8.08 -41.71
N THR A 696 14.78 8.14 -40.58
CA THR A 696 15.25 8.75 -39.34
C THR A 696 15.44 7.71 -38.22
N PRO A 697 16.68 7.43 -37.77
CA PRO A 697 16.93 6.41 -36.74
C PRO A 697 16.34 6.83 -35.38
N LEU A 698 15.73 5.89 -34.67
CA LEU A 698 15.02 6.17 -33.41
C LEU A 698 15.98 6.51 -32.26
N ILE A 699 17.08 5.76 -32.14
CA ILE A 699 18.07 5.90 -31.06
C ILE A 699 19.46 5.45 -31.53
N LYS A 700 20.52 6.17 -31.14
CA LYS A 700 21.93 5.87 -31.51
C LYS A 700 22.35 4.44 -31.10
N LEU A 701 21.76 3.91 -30.03
CA LEU A 701 22.00 2.57 -29.49
C LEU A 701 21.50 1.43 -30.40
N SER A 702 20.52 1.72 -31.28
CA SER A 702 19.93 0.75 -32.22
C SER A 702 19.64 1.43 -33.57
N PRO A 703 20.67 1.72 -34.38
CA PRO A 703 20.56 2.52 -35.61
C PRO A 703 19.80 1.82 -36.76
N LYS A 704 19.12 0.71 -36.48
CA LYS A 704 18.30 -0.06 -37.43
C LYS A 704 16.79 -0.01 -37.13
N LYS A 705 16.35 0.54 -35.99
CA LYS A 705 14.93 0.91 -35.77
C LYS A 705 14.76 2.40 -36.10
N THR A 706 13.70 2.78 -36.80
CA THR A 706 13.44 4.16 -37.25
C THR A 706 12.11 4.70 -36.71
N TRP A 707 11.93 6.02 -36.70
CA TRP A 707 10.65 6.64 -36.29
C TRP A 707 9.48 6.26 -37.18
N GLU A 708 9.70 6.20 -38.50
CA GLU A 708 8.65 5.82 -39.47
C GLU A 708 8.23 4.36 -39.29
N GLY A 709 9.19 3.49 -38.94
CA GLY A 709 8.92 2.11 -38.52
C GLY A 709 8.10 2.05 -37.24
N PHE A 710 8.49 2.79 -36.19
CA PHE A 710 7.78 2.81 -34.91
C PHE A 710 6.31 3.29 -35.04
N ILE A 711 6.08 4.37 -35.79
CA ILE A 711 4.73 4.92 -36.03
C ILE A 711 3.87 3.97 -36.89
N GLY A 712 4.46 3.37 -37.94
CA GLY A 712 3.77 2.37 -38.76
C GLY A 712 3.44 1.09 -38.01
N GLY A 713 4.34 0.64 -37.12
CA GLY A 713 4.14 -0.47 -36.21
C GLY A 713 2.98 -0.23 -35.24
N LEU A 714 2.92 0.95 -34.61
CA LEU A 714 1.81 1.35 -33.73
C LEU A 714 0.44 1.25 -34.40
N PHE A 715 0.27 1.87 -35.57
CA PHE A 715 -0.99 1.85 -36.29
C PHE A 715 -1.40 0.42 -36.71
N ALA A 716 -0.47 -0.32 -37.32
CA ALA A 716 -0.75 -1.68 -37.77
C ALA A 716 -1.05 -2.65 -36.61
N THR A 717 -0.39 -2.49 -35.47
CA THR A 717 -0.59 -3.37 -34.30
C THR A 717 -1.92 -3.14 -33.61
N ILE A 718 -2.42 -1.88 -33.55
CA ILE A 718 -3.75 -1.60 -33.01
C ILE A 718 -4.84 -2.21 -33.92
N VAL A 719 -4.74 -2.02 -35.24
CA VAL A 719 -5.68 -2.63 -36.20
C VAL A 719 -5.64 -4.16 -36.13
N PHE A 720 -4.44 -4.74 -36.06
CA PHE A 720 -4.26 -6.18 -35.89
C PHE A 720 -4.83 -6.69 -34.55
N GLY A 721 -4.64 -5.96 -33.45
CA GLY A 721 -5.18 -6.29 -32.14
C GLY A 721 -6.71 -6.35 -32.14
N ILE A 722 -7.37 -5.33 -32.69
CA ILE A 722 -8.84 -5.28 -32.83
C ILE A 722 -9.38 -6.45 -33.66
N MET A 723 -8.69 -6.82 -34.75
CA MET A 723 -9.07 -7.95 -35.61
C MET A 723 -8.82 -9.31 -34.94
N LEU A 724 -7.66 -9.50 -34.31
CA LEU A 724 -7.30 -10.74 -33.62
C LEU A 724 -8.23 -10.99 -32.42
N SER A 725 -8.52 -9.96 -31.62
CA SER A 725 -9.45 -10.06 -30.49
C SER A 725 -10.88 -10.38 -30.93
N TYR A 726 -11.36 -9.81 -32.04
CA TYR A 726 -12.65 -10.19 -32.63
C TYR A 726 -12.70 -11.66 -33.04
N VAL A 727 -11.68 -12.14 -33.76
CA VAL A 727 -11.61 -13.54 -34.22
C VAL A 727 -11.49 -14.50 -33.04
N MET A 728 -10.68 -14.18 -32.03
CA MET A 728 -10.43 -15.08 -30.90
C MET A 728 -11.57 -15.12 -29.87
N ALA A 729 -12.27 -14.01 -29.61
CA ALA A 729 -13.40 -13.97 -28.69
C ALA A 729 -14.57 -14.88 -29.10
N GLY A 730 -14.69 -15.20 -30.40
CA GLY A 730 -15.68 -16.14 -30.91
C GLY A 730 -15.46 -17.62 -30.55
N TRP A 731 -14.30 -18.00 -29.99
CA TRP A 731 -13.97 -19.41 -29.68
C TRP A 731 -13.77 -19.63 -28.18
N ARG A 732 -14.70 -20.38 -27.55
CA ARG A 732 -14.66 -20.74 -26.11
C ARG A 732 -13.29 -21.28 -25.66
N TYR A 733 -12.67 -22.12 -26.49
CA TYR A 733 -11.33 -22.70 -26.27
C TYR A 733 -10.24 -21.68 -25.90
N PHE A 734 -10.25 -20.48 -26.49
CA PHE A 734 -9.27 -19.44 -26.16
C PHE A 734 -9.70 -18.55 -24.98
N VAL A 735 -11.01 -18.36 -24.84
CA VAL A 735 -11.62 -17.42 -23.89
C VAL A 735 -11.65 -17.97 -22.47
N CYS A 736 -11.95 -19.26 -22.31
CA CYS A 736 -12.20 -19.84 -21.00
C CYS A 736 -10.92 -20.00 -20.16
N PRO A 737 -11.03 -19.82 -18.81
CA PRO A 737 -9.95 -20.16 -17.89
C PRO A 737 -9.68 -21.67 -17.92
N VAL A 738 -8.47 -22.05 -17.52
CA VAL A 738 -7.99 -23.44 -17.55
C VAL A 738 -8.29 -24.11 -16.22
N GLU A 739 -9.36 -24.92 -16.16
CA GLU A 739 -9.74 -25.66 -14.96
C GLU A 739 -9.37 -27.15 -15.04
N PHE A 740 -9.07 -27.76 -13.88
CA PHE A 740 -8.74 -29.17 -13.78
C PHE A 740 -9.96 -30.00 -13.32
N ASN A 741 -10.48 -30.87 -14.18
CA ASN A 741 -11.64 -31.69 -13.87
C ASN A 741 -11.21 -33.03 -13.22
N ASN A 742 -11.62 -33.22 -11.96
CA ASN A 742 -11.29 -34.38 -11.12
C ASN A 742 -11.80 -35.73 -11.66
N ASP A 743 -12.93 -35.74 -12.38
CA ASP A 743 -13.59 -36.97 -12.83
C ASP A 743 -12.96 -37.55 -14.09
N SER A 744 -12.30 -36.69 -14.88
CA SER A 744 -11.60 -37.07 -16.12
C SER A 744 -10.07 -37.07 -15.99
N ASN A 745 -9.52 -36.58 -14.87
CA ASN A 745 -8.09 -36.25 -14.70
C ASN A 745 -7.54 -35.36 -15.86
N SER A 746 -8.41 -34.56 -16.47
CA SER A 746 -8.11 -33.79 -17.67
C SER A 746 -8.39 -32.31 -17.44
N PHE A 747 -7.68 -31.49 -18.21
CA PHE A 747 -7.95 -30.07 -18.31
C PHE A 747 -9.18 -29.85 -19.19
N GLN A 748 -10.06 -28.97 -18.75
CA GLN A 748 -11.22 -28.54 -19.52
C GLN A 748 -11.17 -27.01 -19.66
N VAL A 749 -11.59 -26.54 -20.84
CA VAL A 749 -11.72 -25.12 -21.19
C VAL A 749 -13.17 -24.83 -21.61
N ASP A 750 -14.09 -25.58 -21.01
CA ASP A 750 -15.53 -25.59 -21.31
C ASP A 750 -16.31 -24.78 -20.26
N CYS A 751 -15.95 -23.50 -20.14
CA CYS A 751 -16.68 -22.52 -19.34
C CYS A 751 -17.88 -21.93 -20.11
N GLU A 752 -18.78 -21.23 -19.42
CA GLU A 752 -19.66 -20.23 -20.02
C GLU A 752 -18.89 -18.90 -20.19
N PRO A 753 -18.80 -18.31 -21.41
CA PRO A 753 -18.06 -17.07 -21.61
C PRO A 753 -18.63 -15.92 -20.79
N SER A 754 -17.78 -15.30 -19.96
CA SER A 754 -18.15 -14.13 -19.18
C SER A 754 -18.50 -12.94 -20.09
N ASP A 755 -19.24 -11.98 -19.54
CA ASP A 755 -19.78 -10.80 -20.25
C ASP A 755 -18.72 -10.05 -21.09
N LEU A 756 -17.46 -10.07 -20.65
CA LEU A 756 -16.29 -9.50 -21.35
C LEU A 756 -16.11 -10.02 -22.78
N PHE A 757 -16.59 -11.23 -23.05
CA PHE A 757 -16.49 -11.97 -24.31
C PHE A 757 -17.86 -12.25 -24.95
N GLN A 758 -18.91 -11.55 -24.50
CA GLN A 758 -20.20 -11.50 -25.19
C GLN A 758 -20.28 -10.22 -26.04
N LEU A 759 -21.11 -10.23 -27.10
CA LEU A 759 -21.30 -9.04 -27.94
C LEU A 759 -22.23 -8.05 -27.23
N GLN A 760 -21.76 -6.82 -27.03
CA GLN A 760 -22.53 -5.75 -26.40
C GLN A 760 -22.68 -4.56 -27.35
N ASP A 761 -23.85 -3.92 -27.32
CA ASP A 761 -24.14 -2.68 -28.04
C ASP A 761 -23.61 -1.47 -27.25
N TYR A 762 -22.70 -0.71 -27.85
CA TYR A 762 -22.19 0.55 -27.31
C TYR A 762 -22.71 1.74 -28.11
N ALA A 763 -23.18 2.78 -27.43
CA ALA A 763 -23.49 4.07 -28.05
C ALA A 763 -22.19 4.80 -28.42
N LEU A 764 -22.12 5.38 -29.61
CA LEU A 764 -20.95 6.15 -30.05
C LEU A 764 -20.95 7.56 -29.43
N PRO A 765 -19.76 8.12 -29.10
CA PRO A 765 -19.65 9.54 -28.78
C PRO A 765 -20.09 10.39 -29.98
N SER A 766 -20.80 11.49 -29.74
CA SER A 766 -21.36 12.37 -30.79
C SER A 766 -20.34 12.89 -31.82
N ILE A 767 -19.05 12.98 -31.42
CA ILE A 767 -17.95 13.29 -32.33
C ILE A 767 -17.77 12.20 -33.40
N LEU A 768 -17.77 10.92 -33.02
CA LEU A 768 -17.67 9.80 -33.95
C LEU A 768 -18.96 9.59 -34.74
N GLU A 769 -20.12 9.81 -34.12
CA GLU A 769 -21.43 9.78 -34.79
C GLU A 769 -21.44 10.75 -36.00
N SER A 770 -20.92 11.97 -35.81
CA SER A 770 -20.83 12.99 -36.88
C SER A 770 -19.88 12.64 -38.04
N VAL A 771 -18.96 11.69 -37.84
CA VAL A 771 -17.96 11.26 -38.84
C VAL A 771 -18.32 9.93 -39.50
N THR A 772 -19.03 9.05 -38.78
CA THR A 772 -19.33 7.68 -39.24
C THR A 772 -20.80 7.46 -39.63
N GLY A 773 -21.71 8.30 -39.13
CA GLY A 773 -23.16 8.16 -39.36
C GLY A 773 -23.80 6.96 -38.65
N TRP A 774 -23.10 6.33 -37.70
CA TRP A 774 -23.62 5.21 -36.90
C TRP A 774 -23.91 5.68 -35.46
N THR A 775 -25.02 5.20 -34.89
CA THR A 775 -25.46 5.54 -33.52
C THR A 775 -25.00 4.52 -32.48
N THR A 776 -24.96 3.23 -32.85
CA THR A 776 -24.51 2.13 -32.01
C THR A 776 -23.53 1.22 -32.77
N VAL A 777 -22.62 0.58 -32.02
CA VAL A 777 -21.67 -0.41 -32.54
C VAL A 777 -21.70 -1.64 -31.64
N ARG A 778 -21.82 -2.82 -32.26
CA ARG A 778 -21.64 -4.11 -31.59
C ARG A 778 -20.16 -4.48 -31.59
N LEU A 779 -19.61 -4.64 -30.40
CA LEU A 779 -18.22 -5.05 -30.17
C LEU A 779 -18.14 -5.90 -28.90
N TYR A 780 -17.12 -6.76 -28.82
CA TYR A 780 -16.82 -7.45 -27.58
C TYR A 780 -16.10 -6.49 -26.63
N PRO A 781 -16.46 -6.39 -25.33
CA PRO A 781 -15.75 -5.56 -24.37
C PRO A 781 -14.22 -5.83 -24.36
N PHE A 782 -13.81 -7.09 -24.55
CA PHE A 782 -12.41 -7.49 -24.73
C PHE A 782 -11.66 -6.76 -25.88
N GLN A 783 -12.33 -6.27 -26.92
CA GLN A 783 -11.69 -5.47 -27.97
C GLN A 783 -11.18 -4.11 -27.45
N ILE A 784 -11.87 -3.50 -26.48
CA ILE A 784 -11.42 -2.27 -25.81
C ILE A 784 -10.12 -2.54 -25.05
N HIS A 785 -10.09 -3.64 -24.29
CA HIS A 785 -8.88 -4.11 -23.61
C HIS A 785 -7.75 -4.46 -24.61
N SER A 786 -8.09 -5.03 -25.77
CA SER A 786 -7.12 -5.31 -26.83
C SER A 786 -6.51 -4.05 -27.45
N ILE A 787 -7.22 -2.91 -27.48
CA ILE A 787 -6.66 -1.61 -27.87
C ILE A 787 -5.62 -1.14 -26.84
N ALA A 788 -5.89 -1.28 -25.54
CA ALA A 788 -4.91 -0.95 -24.50
C ALA A 788 -3.66 -1.85 -24.58
N LEU A 789 -3.85 -3.17 -24.75
CA LEU A 789 -2.78 -4.15 -24.91
C LEU A 789 -1.93 -3.88 -26.16
N SER A 790 -2.54 -3.66 -27.33
CA SER A 790 -1.82 -3.37 -28.58
C SER A 790 -1.12 -2.01 -28.56
N SER A 791 -1.69 -1.00 -27.89
CA SER A 791 -1.03 0.29 -27.66
C SER A 791 0.21 0.13 -26.78
N PHE A 792 0.13 -0.63 -25.68
CA PHE A 792 1.30 -0.93 -24.85
C PHE A 792 2.37 -1.75 -25.59
N ALA A 793 1.96 -2.77 -26.36
CA ALA A 793 2.84 -3.58 -27.23
C ALA A 793 3.68 -2.72 -28.19
N SER A 794 3.09 -1.60 -28.62
CA SER A 794 3.63 -0.69 -29.63
C SER A 794 4.51 0.40 -29.03
N ILE A 795 4.01 1.07 -27.99
CA ILE A 795 4.67 2.23 -27.37
C ILE A 795 5.75 1.77 -26.39
N VAL A 796 5.41 0.88 -25.45
CA VAL A 796 6.28 0.51 -24.32
C VAL A 796 7.07 -0.77 -24.63
N GLY A 797 6.46 -1.75 -25.31
CA GLY A 797 7.10 -3.02 -25.68
C GLY A 797 8.51 -2.89 -26.27
N PRO A 798 8.76 -2.00 -27.25
CA PRO A 798 10.10 -1.83 -27.85
C PRO A 798 11.20 -1.38 -26.89
N PHE A 799 10.85 -0.75 -25.75
CA PHE A 799 11.84 -0.37 -24.74
C PHE A 799 12.46 -1.58 -24.03
N GLY A 800 11.77 -2.73 -23.96
CA GLY A 800 12.36 -3.99 -23.50
C GLY A 800 13.52 -4.43 -24.40
N GLY A 801 13.31 -4.41 -25.72
CA GLY A 801 14.34 -4.68 -26.71
C GLY A 801 15.45 -3.62 -26.76
N PHE A 802 15.18 -2.35 -26.41
CA PHE A 802 16.22 -1.34 -26.25
C PHE A 802 17.06 -1.55 -24.99
N PHE A 803 16.44 -1.93 -23.87
CA PHE A 803 17.14 -2.29 -22.63
C PHE A 803 18.06 -3.50 -22.84
N ALA A 804 17.54 -4.59 -23.42
CA ALA A 804 18.32 -5.77 -23.76
C ALA A 804 19.43 -5.47 -24.79
N SER A 805 19.17 -4.61 -25.78
CA SER A 805 20.21 -4.13 -26.70
C SER A 805 21.31 -3.34 -25.98
N GLY A 806 20.95 -2.46 -25.03
CA GLY A 806 21.90 -1.70 -24.22
C GLY A 806 22.77 -2.58 -23.33
N PHE A 807 22.14 -3.54 -22.65
CA PHE A 807 22.82 -4.57 -21.86
C PHE A 807 23.87 -5.32 -22.68
N LYS A 808 23.50 -5.84 -23.87
CA LYS A 808 24.45 -6.51 -24.77
C LYS A 808 25.63 -5.61 -25.15
N ARG A 809 25.38 -4.33 -25.47
CA ARG A 809 26.43 -3.36 -25.84
C ARG A 809 27.37 -3.05 -24.67
N ALA A 810 26.86 -2.98 -23.43
CA ALA A 810 27.69 -2.77 -22.24
C ALA A 810 28.73 -3.90 -22.05
N PHE A 811 28.38 -5.14 -22.39
CA PHE A 811 29.29 -6.30 -22.36
C PHE A 811 30.06 -6.54 -23.67
N LYS A 812 30.05 -5.59 -24.62
CA LYS A 812 30.60 -5.73 -25.99
C LYS A 812 30.01 -6.88 -26.82
N ILE A 813 28.90 -7.49 -26.39
CA ILE A 813 28.26 -8.64 -27.03
C ILE A 813 27.25 -8.17 -28.10
N LYS A 814 26.97 -9.04 -29.09
CA LYS A 814 26.04 -8.75 -30.21
C LYS A 814 24.63 -9.29 -29.96
N ASP A 815 24.52 -10.57 -29.62
CA ASP A 815 23.30 -11.36 -29.38
C ASP A 815 23.57 -12.28 -28.17
N PHE A 816 22.54 -12.69 -27.40
CA PHE A 816 22.75 -13.44 -26.14
C PHE A 816 23.28 -14.86 -26.38
N ALA A 817 22.99 -15.45 -27.54
CA ALA A 817 23.54 -16.71 -28.01
C ALA A 817 23.38 -16.80 -29.55
N ASN A 818 23.81 -17.92 -30.14
CA ASN A 818 23.53 -18.27 -31.55
C ASN A 818 22.44 -19.36 -31.68
N THR A 819 21.57 -19.51 -30.66
CA THR A 819 20.59 -20.61 -30.54
C THR A 819 19.63 -20.74 -31.73
N ILE A 820 19.37 -19.64 -32.47
CA ILE A 820 18.58 -19.63 -33.70
C ILE A 820 19.38 -18.95 -34.82
N PRO A 821 19.71 -19.65 -35.94
CA PRO A 821 20.58 -19.10 -36.98
C PRO A 821 19.99 -17.84 -37.64
N GLY A 822 20.84 -16.82 -37.80
CA GLY A 822 20.45 -15.48 -38.28
C GLY A 822 19.58 -14.65 -37.34
N HIS A 823 19.16 -15.18 -36.17
CA HIS A 823 18.20 -14.55 -35.25
C HIS A 823 18.70 -14.40 -33.81
N GLY A 824 19.82 -15.03 -33.43
CA GLY A 824 20.46 -14.84 -32.12
C GLY A 824 20.01 -15.85 -31.08
N GLY A 825 19.98 -15.44 -29.81
CA GLY A 825 19.54 -16.27 -28.69
C GLY A 825 18.02 -16.35 -28.60
N ILE A 826 17.54 -17.19 -27.69
CA ILE A 826 16.12 -17.22 -27.31
C ILE A 826 15.79 -15.92 -26.54
N MET A 827 16.69 -15.42 -25.70
CA MET A 827 16.52 -14.14 -25.01
C MET A 827 16.31 -12.95 -25.98
N ASP A 828 16.99 -12.93 -27.13
CA ASP A 828 16.82 -11.92 -28.20
C ASP A 828 15.42 -11.92 -28.89
N ARG A 829 14.50 -12.76 -28.41
CA ARG A 829 13.12 -12.91 -28.92
C ARG A 829 12.04 -12.73 -27.83
N PHE A 830 12.43 -12.74 -26.55
CA PHE A 830 11.52 -12.61 -25.40
C PHE A 830 11.77 -11.35 -24.54
N ASP A 831 12.80 -10.57 -24.84
CA ASP A 831 13.12 -9.30 -24.17
C ASP A 831 11.94 -8.29 -24.15
N CYS A 832 11.27 -8.09 -25.28
CA CYS A 832 10.06 -7.27 -25.40
C CYS A 832 8.84 -7.92 -24.72
N GLN A 833 8.82 -9.26 -24.62
CA GLN A 833 7.69 -10.03 -24.07
C GLN A 833 7.65 -9.98 -22.53
N TYR A 834 8.78 -9.79 -21.85
CA TYR A 834 8.80 -9.68 -20.38
C TYR A 834 8.06 -8.44 -19.86
N LEU A 835 8.27 -7.26 -20.46
CA LEU A 835 7.48 -6.06 -20.10
C LEU A 835 6.00 -6.27 -20.39
N MET A 836 5.67 -6.94 -21.49
CA MET A 836 4.29 -7.27 -21.84
C MET A 836 3.64 -8.23 -20.83
N ALA A 837 4.35 -9.28 -20.41
CA ALA A 837 3.82 -10.26 -19.44
C ALA A 837 3.44 -9.62 -18.10
N THR A 838 4.30 -8.74 -17.58
CA THR A 838 4.01 -7.96 -16.37
C THR A 838 2.83 -7.03 -16.58
N PHE A 839 2.80 -6.28 -17.69
CA PHE A 839 1.70 -5.36 -17.99
C PHE A 839 0.36 -6.09 -18.07
N VAL A 840 0.28 -7.21 -18.78
CA VAL A 840 -0.94 -8.03 -18.88
C VAL A 840 -1.42 -8.50 -17.52
N ASN A 841 -0.51 -8.98 -16.66
CA ASN A 841 -0.88 -9.50 -15.34
C ASN A 841 -1.45 -8.39 -14.43
N VAL A 842 -0.79 -7.24 -14.40
CA VAL A 842 -1.26 -6.04 -13.67
C VAL A 842 -2.57 -5.51 -14.27
N TYR A 843 -2.68 -5.45 -15.59
CA TYR A 843 -3.87 -4.97 -16.28
C TYR A 843 -5.10 -5.86 -15.99
N ILE A 844 -4.94 -7.18 -16.03
CA ILE A 844 -5.97 -8.14 -15.58
C ILE A 844 -6.32 -7.89 -14.11
N ALA A 845 -5.31 -7.80 -13.23
CA ALA A 845 -5.53 -7.60 -11.79
C ALA A 845 -6.22 -6.26 -11.44
N SER A 846 -6.03 -5.20 -12.23
CA SER A 846 -6.62 -3.88 -11.98
C SER A 846 -7.95 -3.63 -12.67
N PHE A 847 -8.19 -4.19 -13.87
CA PHE A 847 -9.35 -3.82 -14.70
C PHE A 847 -10.32 -4.96 -15.02
N ILE A 848 -9.94 -6.24 -14.82
CA ILE A 848 -10.78 -7.40 -15.19
C ILE A 848 -11.07 -8.32 -14.01
N ARG A 849 -10.09 -8.58 -13.13
CA ARG A 849 -10.19 -9.59 -12.06
C ARG A 849 -11.03 -9.10 -10.87
N GLY A 850 -12.35 -9.21 -11.01
CA GLY A 850 -13.25 -9.24 -9.86
C GLY A 850 -13.02 -10.50 -8.98
N PRO A 851 -13.51 -10.50 -7.73
CA PRO A 851 -13.40 -11.68 -6.87
C PRO A 851 -14.26 -12.84 -7.42
N ASN A 852 -13.61 -13.87 -7.96
CA ASN A 852 -14.29 -15.04 -8.53
C ASN A 852 -15.11 -15.76 -7.43
N PRO A 853 -16.45 -15.84 -7.54
CA PRO A 853 -17.31 -16.37 -6.48
C PRO A 853 -17.07 -17.86 -6.24
N SER A 854 -16.74 -18.64 -7.27
CA SER A 854 -16.42 -20.07 -7.14
C SER A 854 -15.17 -20.28 -6.28
N LYS A 855 -14.11 -19.48 -6.50
CA LYS A 855 -12.88 -19.54 -5.70
C LYS A 855 -13.10 -19.05 -4.27
N VAL A 856 -13.92 -18.01 -4.08
CA VAL A 856 -14.32 -17.54 -2.74
C VAL A 856 -15.10 -18.64 -1.99
N ILE A 857 -16.07 -19.29 -2.64
CA ILE A 857 -16.85 -20.40 -2.05
C ILE A 857 -15.93 -21.59 -1.73
N GLN A 858 -15.00 -21.96 -2.61
CA GLN A 858 -14.07 -23.06 -2.38
C GLN A 858 -13.11 -22.78 -1.21
N GLN A 859 -12.64 -21.54 -1.07
CA GLN A 859 -11.89 -21.10 0.11
C GLN A 859 -12.76 -21.16 1.38
N LEU A 860 -14.01 -20.71 1.31
CA LEU A 860 -14.99 -20.78 2.41
C LEU A 860 -15.18 -22.22 2.88
N LEU A 861 -15.37 -23.17 1.95
CA LEU A 861 -15.53 -24.60 2.23
C LEU A 861 -14.27 -25.27 2.81
N ALA A 862 -13.10 -24.64 2.70
CA ALA A 862 -11.86 -25.10 3.33
C ALA A 862 -11.68 -24.64 4.80
N LEU A 863 -12.51 -23.70 5.30
CA LEU A 863 -12.50 -23.31 6.72
C LEU A 863 -13.21 -24.36 7.59
N ARG A 864 -13.01 -24.28 8.91
CA ARG A 864 -13.78 -25.09 9.88
C ARG A 864 -15.27 -24.73 9.82
N VAL A 865 -16.13 -25.73 10.02
CA VAL A 865 -17.60 -25.63 9.93
C VAL A 865 -18.17 -24.46 10.74
N ASP A 866 -17.64 -24.21 11.94
CA ASP A 866 -18.06 -23.11 12.80
C ASP A 866 -17.85 -21.73 12.14
N GLN A 867 -16.76 -21.57 11.40
CA GLN A 867 -16.43 -20.33 10.68
C GLN A 867 -17.20 -20.23 9.35
N GLN A 868 -17.50 -21.36 8.70
CA GLN A 868 -18.41 -21.39 7.54
C GLN A 868 -19.80 -20.86 7.94
N LEU A 869 -20.36 -21.36 9.05
CA LEU A 869 -21.63 -20.91 9.62
C LEU A 869 -21.58 -19.42 10.03
N HIS A 870 -20.50 -18.97 10.65
CA HIS A 870 -20.34 -17.55 11.01
C HIS A 870 -20.35 -16.64 9.77
N ILE A 871 -19.58 -16.97 8.73
CA ILE A 871 -19.51 -16.18 7.49
C ILE A 871 -20.85 -16.22 6.75
N PHE A 872 -21.51 -17.38 6.67
CA PHE A 872 -22.83 -17.50 6.07
C PHE A 872 -23.88 -16.62 6.77
N ASN A 873 -23.92 -16.65 8.11
CA ASN A 873 -24.86 -15.83 8.88
C ASN A 873 -24.56 -14.32 8.74
N SER A 874 -23.28 -13.93 8.79
CA SER A 874 -22.87 -12.54 8.59
C SER A 874 -23.22 -12.01 7.18
N LEU A 875 -23.01 -12.83 6.14
CA LEU A 875 -23.39 -12.52 4.77
C LEU A 875 -24.92 -12.42 4.62
N LYS A 876 -25.68 -13.33 5.24
CA LYS A 876 -27.15 -13.29 5.27
C LYS A 876 -27.65 -11.99 5.90
N THR A 877 -27.08 -11.56 7.03
CA THR A 877 -27.45 -10.28 7.68
C THR A 877 -27.20 -9.10 6.74
N HIS A 878 -25.99 -8.96 6.18
CA HIS A 878 -25.68 -7.86 5.25
C HIS A 878 -26.54 -7.85 3.97
N LEU A 879 -26.91 -9.01 3.43
CA LEU A 879 -27.83 -9.10 2.28
C LEU A 879 -29.28 -8.76 2.64
N THR A 880 -29.67 -8.98 3.90
CA THR A 880 -30.98 -8.59 4.43
C THR A 880 -31.03 -7.08 4.71
N GLU A 881 -29.98 -6.51 5.32
CA GLU A 881 -29.82 -5.05 5.52
C GLU A 881 -29.85 -4.27 4.20
N LYS A 882 -29.27 -4.82 3.13
CA LYS A 882 -29.31 -4.25 1.78
C LYS A 882 -30.62 -4.51 1.01
N GLY A 883 -31.60 -5.19 1.61
CA GLY A 883 -32.89 -5.51 0.98
C GLY A 883 -32.80 -6.46 -0.23
N LEU A 884 -31.67 -7.14 -0.41
CA LEU A 884 -31.43 -8.08 -1.53
C LEU A 884 -31.98 -9.48 -1.24
N LEU A 885 -32.10 -9.84 0.04
CA LEU A 885 -32.93 -10.95 0.49
C LEU A 885 -34.27 -10.39 1.00
N PRO A 886 -35.42 -11.00 0.64
CA PRO A 886 -36.66 -10.69 1.32
C PRO A 886 -36.53 -11.03 2.80
N LEU A 887 -37.07 -10.19 3.67
CA LEU A 887 -37.28 -10.55 5.07
C LEU A 887 -38.18 -11.79 5.11
N LEU A 888 -37.59 -12.94 5.42
CA LEU A 888 -38.32 -14.12 5.87
C LEU A 888 -38.89 -13.80 7.25
N GLN A 889 -40.03 -13.10 7.23
CA GLN A 889 -40.92 -12.98 8.36
C GLN A 889 -41.32 -14.41 8.76
N GLU A 890 -40.85 -14.85 9.93
CA GLU A 890 -41.20 -16.16 10.50
C GLU A 890 -42.68 -16.16 10.92
N GLY A 891 -43.53 -16.34 9.91
CA GLY A 891 -44.98 -16.42 10.05
C GLY A 891 -45.38 -17.72 10.73
N ALA A 892 -45.58 -17.62 12.05
CA ALA A 892 -46.28 -18.55 12.95
C ALA A 892 -46.73 -19.91 12.37
N ALA A 893 -46.07 -20.97 12.83
CA ALA A 893 -46.57 -22.34 12.89
C ALA A 893 -46.08 -22.98 14.20
#